data_AF-A0AAN8XC89-F1
#
_entry.id   AF-A0AAN8XC89-F1
#
_cell.length_a   1.000
_cell.length_b   1.000
_cell.length_c   1.000
_cell.angle_alpha   90.00
_cell.angle_beta   90.00
_cell.angle_gamma   90.00
#
_symmetry.space_group_name_H-M   'P 1'
#
loop_
_entity.id
_entity.type
_entity.pdbx_description
1 polymer ?
#
loop_
_entity_poly.entity_id
_entity_poly.type
_entity_poly.pdbx_seq_one_letter_code
_entity_poly.pdbx_strand_id
1 'polypeptide(L)'
;MAGNWFRGGRLVTKLYQVQSTFTFRVSPDIMTKEFLNLALTKLAVTFVMEEPFETYVLKTPGKEEYLISEVPLSQYMYVREYVCQDEISAIPLVVVHRGTIQVDLDNIYERIEDFGVKHLRNSFSSMTLKKKSNIFMSSWTLEDNFNFQVGTITKLNLESEDQIEVMVEAGLYHGSIALCETQMTKDAAVSDGTAVLDEMLTFPIYVCNLPRNTRLCLAIYEVSRSAKVGKARSGLSKQETYKNPLAWVNTSVYDYRNQLKGGSMTLYAWKVFEGDVDLPNPLGTLVSNPDHDQALTLTITFARYSSSSSIIFPAKDRIISMARENPPTDEIVQSPSMMEEVRQIADRDPLTELHEQERKLLWSLRYVCRLEVPHVLPKLLQCVEWNNKSEVAEMIALLDIWPRLSPENALELLDYAYAEPTVRSYAIECLAHISDDDLLLYLLQLVQALKHENYLYCHLVEFLLNRALRNMRIGHFFFWHLRSEMHVPAVSIRFGLILEAYCRGSVEHMKILLRQLEALNKFKEIREIVSENRSVRERAEKLMRDYMKQPKIRPALSHFLNPIDPMYRISTIRHEDCKFKDSKMAPLWLVFENGDTRGKNIYLLYKEGDDLRQDMLTLQMIRIMDKLWKENGLDLRMNPYSCMSTDNREGIIQVVLNADTIANIQRQKGMFSATCAFRKGSLLAWLKDHNNTEASLNKAIHEFTLSCAGYCVATYVLGIADRHSDNIMILKNGQLFHIDFGHILGHFKEKFGIKRERQPFVLTHDFIHVITKGRQTRSEEFIKFKGVCEQA
;
A
#
# COMPACT_ATOMS: atom_id res chain seq x y z
N MET A 1 12.04 -26.55 -0.15
CA MET A 1 10.94 -27.12 -0.97
C MET A 1 11.17 -26.95 -2.49
N ALA A 2 12.41 -26.97 -3.00
CA ALA A 2 12.71 -26.78 -4.43
C ALA A 2 12.48 -28.04 -5.32
N GLY A 3 12.19 -29.20 -4.72
CA GLY A 3 12.22 -30.50 -5.40
C GLY A 3 11.13 -30.75 -6.45
N ASN A 4 9.99 -30.04 -6.40
CA ASN A 4 8.85 -30.33 -7.29
C ASN A 4 8.87 -29.55 -8.62
N TRP A 5 9.71 -28.52 -8.76
CA TRP A 5 9.73 -27.63 -9.94
C TRP A 5 10.58 -28.18 -11.11
N PHE A 6 11.55 -29.04 -10.84
CA PHE A 6 12.52 -29.52 -11.82
C PHE A 6 12.22 -30.95 -12.25
N ARG A 7 11.18 -31.16 -13.08
CA ARG A 7 10.89 -32.46 -13.70
C ARG A 7 11.97 -32.82 -14.72
N GLY A 8 13.09 -33.41 -14.28
CA GLY A 8 14.16 -33.90 -15.18
C GLY A 8 15.60 -33.85 -14.65
N GLY A 9 15.84 -33.37 -13.44
CA GLY A 9 17.12 -33.54 -12.72
C GLY A 9 18.32 -32.72 -13.22
N ARG A 10 18.21 -31.93 -14.30
CA ARG A 10 19.27 -31.02 -14.77
C ARG A 10 18.72 -29.72 -15.36
N LEU A 11 19.29 -28.58 -14.97
CA LEU A 11 19.13 -27.27 -15.60
C LEU A 11 19.99 -27.18 -16.87
N VAL A 12 19.43 -26.64 -17.95
CA VAL A 12 20.20 -26.24 -19.13
C VAL A 12 20.40 -24.74 -19.08
N THR A 13 21.63 -24.27 -18.98
CA THR A 13 21.96 -22.84 -18.97
C THR A 13 22.74 -22.46 -20.23
N LYS A 14 22.45 -21.29 -20.80
CA LYS A 14 23.13 -20.74 -21.97
C LYS A 14 23.83 -19.45 -21.59
N LEU A 15 25.15 -19.51 -21.59
CA LEU A 15 26.01 -18.40 -21.24
C LEU A 15 26.40 -17.60 -22.49
N TYR A 16 26.16 -16.30 -22.47
CA TYR A 16 26.53 -15.39 -23.55
C TYR A 16 27.76 -14.57 -23.17
N GLN A 17 28.84 -14.69 -23.94
CA GLN A 17 30.03 -13.86 -23.78
C GLN A 17 30.47 -13.27 -25.11
N VAL A 18 30.49 -11.93 -25.19
CA VAL A 18 30.72 -11.17 -26.43
C VAL A 18 29.79 -11.66 -27.55
N GLN A 19 30.31 -12.44 -28.52
CA GLN A 19 29.61 -13.04 -29.66
C GLN A 19 29.49 -14.58 -29.59
N SER A 20 30.05 -15.21 -28.56
CA SER A 20 30.03 -16.67 -28.37
C SER A 20 28.96 -17.10 -27.36
N THR A 21 28.43 -18.30 -27.56
CA THR A 21 27.45 -18.90 -26.65
C THR A 21 27.88 -20.27 -26.19
N PHE A 22 27.80 -20.52 -24.88
CA PHE A 22 28.18 -21.80 -24.27
C PHE A 22 26.97 -22.40 -23.56
N THR A 23 26.67 -23.66 -23.84
CA THR A 23 25.58 -24.37 -23.15
C THR A 23 26.16 -25.28 -22.08
N PHE A 24 25.53 -25.31 -20.91
CA PHE A 24 25.87 -26.16 -19.78
C PHE A 24 24.63 -26.96 -19.35
N ARG A 25 24.86 -28.18 -18.89
CA ARG A 25 23.83 -29.01 -18.23
C ARG A 25 24.29 -29.26 -16.81
N VAL A 26 23.62 -28.65 -15.84
CA VAL A 26 24.03 -28.61 -14.43
C VAL A 26 22.91 -29.05 -13.51
N SER A 27 23.22 -29.38 -12.26
CA SER A 27 22.19 -29.64 -11.26
C SER A 27 21.39 -28.36 -10.97
N PRO A 28 20.07 -28.41 -10.73
CA PRO A 28 19.33 -27.27 -10.16
C PRO A 28 19.91 -26.76 -8.84
N ASP A 29 20.56 -27.67 -8.10
CA ASP A 29 21.15 -27.40 -6.79
C ASP A 29 22.60 -26.92 -6.86
N ILE A 30 23.15 -26.71 -8.07
CA ILE A 30 24.51 -26.15 -8.22
C ILE A 30 24.57 -24.75 -7.59
N MET A 31 25.59 -24.52 -6.78
CA MET A 31 25.80 -23.21 -6.16
C MET A 31 26.21 -22.18 -7.21
N THR A 32 25.80 -20.91 -7.04
CA THR A 32 26.12 -19.83 -7.98
C THR A 32 27.61 -19.76 -8.31
N LYS A 33 28.49 -19.81 -7.30
CA LYS A 33 29.95 -19.73 -7.50
C LYS A 33 30.53 -20.96 -8.19
N GLU A 34 30.02 -22.15 -7.87
CA GLU A 34 30.42 -23.38 -8.56
C GLU A 34 30.08 -23.32 -10.04
N PHE A 35 28.88 -22.85 -10.38
CA PHE A 35 28.47 -22.65 -11.76
C PHE A 35 29.31 -21.57 -12.46
N LEU A 36 29.57 -20.44 -11.79
CA LEU A 36 30.41 -19.35 -12.33
C LEU A 36 31.84 -19.86 -12.62
N ASN A 37 32.45 -20.60 -11.69
CA ASN A 37 33.77 -21.19 -11.89
C ASN A 37 33.79 -22.17 -13.06
N LEU A 38 32.79 -23.06 -13.16
CA LEU A 38 32.65 -23.98 -14.30
C LEU A 38 32.55 -23.22 -15.63
N ALA A 39 31.76 -22.14 -15.64
CA ALA A 39 31.57 -21.27 -16.79
C ALA A 39 32.87 -20.57 -17.20
N LEU A 40 33.59 -19.99 -16.24
CA LEU A 40 34.85 -19.27 -16.47
C LEU A 40 35.98 -20.22 -16.89
N THR A 41 36.08 -21.42 -16.32
CA THR A 41 37.06 -22.44 -16.78
C THR A 41 36.83 -22.77 -18.25
N LYS A 42 35.57 -22.92 -18.68
CA LYS A 42 35.25 -23.19 -20.09
C LYS A 42 35.56 -21.99 -20.99
N LEU A 43 35.34 -20.77 -20.49
CA LEU A 43 35.69 -19.54 -21.20
C LEU A 43 37.21 -19.39 -21.33
N ALA A 44 37.99 -19.70 -20.30
CA ALA A 44 39.45 -19.59 -20.29
C ALA A 44 40.15 -20.52 -21.31
N VAL A 45 39.49 -21.62 -21.69
CA VAL A 45 39.96 -22.48 -22.80
C VAL A 45 39.81 -21.78 -24.16
N THR A 46 38.83 -20.90 -24.30
CA THR A 46 38.47 -20.25 -25.58
C THR A 46 39.01 -18.83 -25.69
N PHE A 47 39.16 -18.13 -24.55
CA PHE A 47 39.53 -16.73 -24.46
C PHE A 47 40.63 -16.56 -23.40
N VAL A 48 41.57 -15.64 -23.64
CA VAL A 48 42.53 -15.24 -22.61
C VAL A 48 41.78 -14.48 -21.52
N MET A 49 41.83 -15.00 -20.29
CA MET A 49 41.28 -14.33 -19.12
C MET A 49 42.45 -13.66 -18.37
N GLU A 50 42.46 -12.34 -18.36
CA GLU A 50 43.54 -11.54 -17.75
C GLU A 50 43.35 -11.36 -16.24
N GLU A 51 42.12 -11.52 -15.74
CA GLU A 51 41.77 -11.28 -14.33
C GLU A 51 41.26 -12.54 -13.61
N PRO A 52 41.36 -12.60 -12.26
CA PRO A 52 40.85 -13.71 -11.44
C PRO A 52 39.35 -13.94 -11.60
N PHE A 53 38.89 -15.17 -11.39
CA PHE A 53 37.47 -15.53 -11.56
C PHE A 53 36.55 -14.76 -10.61
N GLU A 54 37.07 -14.35 -9.45
CA GLU A 54 36.37 -13.56 -8.44
C GLU A 54 35.96 -12.16 -8.94
N THR A 55 36.62 -11.64 -9.99
CA THR A 55 36.29 -10.33 -10.57
C THR A 55 35.10 -10.39 -11.52
N TYR A 56 34.51 -11.56 -11.72
CA TYR A 56 33.33 -11.76 -12.56
C TYR A 56 32.07 -12.05 -11.73
N VAL A 57 30.92 -11.86 -12.38
CA VAL A 57 29.60 -12.17 -11.84
C VAL A 57 28.65 -12.59 -12.95
N LEU A 58 27.59 -13.31 -12.59
CA LEU A 58 26.50 -13.65 -13.50
C LEU A 58 25.44 -12.54 -13.51
N LYS A 59 25.00 -12.15 -14.70
CA LYS A 59 23.95 -11.15 -14.93
C LYS A 59 22.83 -11.76 -15.76
N THR A 60 21.59 -11.36 -15.49
CA THR A 60 20.46 -11.74 -16.35
C THR A 60 20.41 -10.82 -17.58
N PRO A 61 20.19 -11.38 -18.79
CA PRO A 61 20.24 -10.59 -20.02
C PRO A 61 19.08 -9.59 -20.07
N GLY A 62 19.37 -8.34 -20.44
CA GLY A 62 18.34 -7.32 -20.60
C GLY A 62 17.91 -6.61 -19.30
N LYS A 63 18.49 -6.97 -18.15
CA LYS A 63 18.17 -6.40 -16.83
C LYS A 63 19.42 -6.06 -16.03
N GLU A 64 19.32 -5.07 -15.14
CA GLU A 64 20.28 -4.74 -14.09
C GLU A 64 20.11 -5.69 -12.89
N GLU A 65 20.18 -7.00 -13.15
CA GLU A 65 19.98 -8.06 -12.16
C GLU A 65 21.16 -9.02 -12.20
N TYR A 66 21.73 -9.27 -11.03
CA TYR A 66 22.98 -9.99 -10.85
C TYR A 66 22.80 -11.12 -9.86
N LEU A 67 23.39 -12.28 -10.15
CA LEU A 67 23.39 -13.45 -9.28
C LEU A 67 24.68 -13.41 -8.45
N ILE A 68 24.60 -12.81 -7.26
CA ILE A 68 25.76 -12.55 -6.38
C ILE A 68 25.77 -13.42 -5.12
N SER A 69 24.64 -14.02 -4.76
CA SER A 69 24.49 -14.78 -3.52
C SER A 69 24.98 -16.21 -3.69
N GLU A 70 25.60 -16.74 -2.63
CA GLU A 70 26.02 -18.14 -2.52
C GLU A 70 24.82 -19.04 -2.18
N VAL A 71 23.93 -19.19 -3.16
CA VAL A 71 22.74 -20.03 -3.11
C VAL A 71 22.68 -20.92 -4.35
N PRO A 72 21.89 -22.00 -4.34
CA PRO A 72 21.58 -22.75 -5.55
C PRO A 72 20.97 -21.88 -6.64
N LEU A 73 21.30 -22.13 -7.91
CA LEU A 73 20.70 -21.41 -9.04
C LEU A 73 19.16 -21.47 -9.02
N SER A 74 18.59 -22.60 -8.57
CA SER A 74 17.15 -22.80 -8.43
C SER A 74 16.46 -21.82 -7.46
N GLN A 75 17.19 -21.13 -6.58
CA GLN A 75 16.60 -20.17 -5.65
C GLN A 75 16.28 -18.81 -6.31
N TYR A 76 17.01 -18.43 -7.35
CA TYR A 76 16.76 -17.16 -8.05
C TYR A 76 15.39 -17.19 -8.73
N MET A 77 14.59 -16.14 -8.50
CA MET A 77 13.29 -15.99 -9.15
C MET A 77 13.39 -16.06 -10.67
N TYR A 78 14.37 -15.37 -11.26
CA TYR A 78 14.64 -15.42 -12.69
C TYR A 78 14.77 -16.85 -13.24
N VAL A 79 15.50 -17.72 -12.53
CA VAL A 79 15.72 -19.12 -12.93
C VAL A 79 14.40 -19.91 -12.85
N ARG A 80 13.65 -19.74 -11.75
CA ARG A 80 12.35 -20.41 -11.57
C ARG A 80 11.32 -19.97 -12.61
N GLU A 81 11.19 -18.66 -12.82
CA GLU A 81 10.27 -18.08 -13.81
C GLU A 81 10.59 -18.57 -15.23
N TYR A 82 11.87 -18.64 -15.60
CA TYR A 82 12.27 -19.10 -16.92
C TYR A 82 11.92 -20.58 -17.14
N VAL A 83 12.18 -21.42 -16.14
CA VAL A 83 11.82 -22.86 -16.17
C VAL A 83 10.32 -23.05 -16.27
N CYS A 84 9.55 -22.23 -15.54
CA CYS A 84 8.09 -22.24 -15.59
C CYS A 84 7.52 -21.77 -16.94
N GLN A 85 8.18 -20.86 -17.64
CA GLN A 85 7.70 -20.33 -18.94
C GLN A 85 8.04 -21.26 -20.11
N ASP A 86 9.21 -21.90 -20.09
CA ASP A 86 9.75 -22.59 -21.24
C ASP A 86 10.55 -23.85 -20.84
N GLU A 87 9.90 -25.00 -20.73
CA GLU A 87 10.53 -26.30 -20.35
C GLU A 87 11.67 -26.74 -21.27
N ILE A 88 11.83 -26.13 -22.46
CA ILE A 88 12.73 -26.58 -23.52
C ILE A 88 13.94 -25.64 -23.70
N SER A 89 13.83 -24.36 -23.33
CA SER A 89 14.84 -23.35 -23.61
C SER A 89 15.92 -23.27 -22.54
N ALA A 90 17.18 -23.13 -22.96
CA ALA A 90 18.29 -22.96 -22.05
C ALA A 90 18.25 -21.57 -21.37
N ILE A 91 18.34 -21.54 -20.04
CA ILE A 91 18.26 -20.32 -19.21
C ILE A 91 19.42 -19.38 -19.60
N PRO A 92 19.14 -18.19 -20.14
CA PRO A 92 20.18 -17.34 -20.65
C PRO A 92 20.82 -16.54 -19.51
N LEU A 93 22.14 -16.61 -19.40
CA LEU A 93 22.95 -15.89 -18.43
C LEU A 93 24.13 -15.21 -19.12
N VAL A 94 24.65 -14.16 -18.51
CA VAL A 94 25.80 -13.40 -19.02
C VAL A 94 26.90 -13.37 -17.96
N VAL A 95 28.14 -13.58 -18.36
CA VAL A 95 29.29 -13.28 -17.49
C VAL A 95 29.66 -11.82 -17.69
N VAL A 96 29.73 -11.07 -16.60
CA VAL A 96 30.08 -9.65 -16.61
C VAL A 96 31.25 -9.43 -15.67
N HIS A 97 32.19 -8.60 -16.10
CA HIS A 97 33.29 -8.17 -15.26
C HIS A 97 32.79 -7.12 -14.26
N ARG A 98 33.08 -7.28 -12.96
CA ARG A 98 32.60 -6.40 -11.89
C ARG A 98 32.98 -4.94 -12.12
N GLY A 99 34.16 -4.67 -12.66
CA GLY A 99 34.61 -3.31 -12.99
C GLY A 99 33.82 -2.61 -14.11
N THR A 100 32.99 -3.34 -14.86
CA THR A 100 32.07 -2.75 -15.87
C THR A 100 30.71 -2.41 -15.30
N ILE A 101 30.42 -2.89 -14.08
CA ILE A 101 29.19 -2.56 -13.38
C ILE A 101 29.36 -1.14 -12.85
N GLN A 102 28.49 -0.24 -13.30
CA GLN A 102 28.49 1.13 -12.79
C GLN A 102 28.05 1.09 -11.33
N VAL A 103 29.02 1.16 -10.43
CA VAL A 103 28.83 1.35 -9.00
C VAL A 103 29.45 2.69 -8.66
N ASP A 104 28.68 3.56 -8.02
CA ASP A 104 29.24 4.78 -7.47
C ASP A 104 29.99 4.42 -6.18
N LEU A 105 31.29 4.66 -6.15
CA LEU A 105 32.18 4.33 -5.03
C LEU A 105 32.29 5.50 -4.04
N ASP A 106 31.85 6.70 -4.42
CA ASP A 106 31.93 7.90 -3.58
C ASP A 106 30.73 7.96 -2.62
N ASN A 107 30.82 7.21 -1.52
CA ASN A 107 29.76 7.17 -0.52
C ASN A 107 29.86 8.42 0.40
N ILE A 108 29.13 9.48 0.07
CA ILE A 108 29.21 10.82 0.71
C ILE A 108 28.73 10.84 2.19
N TYR A 109 28.37 9.70 2.78
CA TYR A 109 27.86 9.62 4.18
C TYR A 109 28.86 10.15 5.23
N GLU A 110 30.16 10.23 4.94
CA GLU A 110 31.14 10.80 5.86
C GLU A 110 31.01 12.32 6.06
N ARG A 111 30.18 13.02 5.26
CA ARG A 111 30.06 14.49 5.28
C ARG A 111 28.71 15.02 5.76
N ILE A 112 28.03 14.33 6.69
CA ILE A 112 26.84 14.87 7.37
C ILE A 112 27.11 16.25 7.99
N GLU A 113 28.35 16.53 8.40
CA GLU A 113 28.77 17.83 8.93
C GLU A 113 28.72 18.98 7.90
N ASP A 114 28.86 18.69 6.61
CA ASP A 114 28.84 19.69 5.52
C ASP A 114 27.42 20.21 5.22
N PHE A 115 26.37 19.53 5.70
CA PHE A 115 24.98 19.96 5.53
C PHE A 115 24.52 21.04 6.52
N GLY A 116 25.45 21.67 7.25
CA GLY A 116 25.16 22.88 8.05
C GLY A 116 24.36 22.64 9.34
N VAL A 117 24.26 21.39 9.80
CA VAL A 117 23.47 21.02 11.01
C VAL A 117 23.97 21.73 12.28
N LYS A 118 25.23 22.20 12.31
CA LYS A 118 25.79 22.99 13.42
C LYS A 118 25.10 24.35 13.66
N HIS A 119 24.25 24.84 12.74
CA HIS A 119 23.64 26.17 12.85
C HIS A 119 22.11 26.23 12.87
N LEU A 120 21.41 25.11 12.96
CA LEU A 120 19.97 25.12 13.29
C LEU A 120 19.80 25.51 14.75
N ARG A 121 19.84 26.83 15.03
CA ARG A 121 19.24 27.38 16.24
C ARG A 121 17.82 26.83 16.30
N ASN A 122 17.47 26.18 17.41
CA ASN A 122 16.10 25.78 17.72
C ASN A 122 15.20 27.02 17.75
N SER A 123 14.74 27.49 16.59
CA SER A 123 13.67 28.47 16.44
C SER A 123 12.37 27.74 16.10
N PHE A 124 12.11 26.62 16.75
CA PHE A 124 10.75 26.12 16.83
C PHE A 124 10.13 26.80 18.04
N SER A 125 9.29 27.80 17.79
CA SER A 125 8.19 28.05 18.72
C SER A 125 7.42 26.75 18.76
N SER A 126 7.57 25.98 19.83
CA SER A 126 6.51 25.03 20.13
C SER A 126 5.24 25.88 20.22
N MET A 127 4.13 25.45 19.62
CA MET A 127 2.84 26.14 19.80
C MET A 127 2.48 26.30 21.29
N THR A 128 3.17 25.56 22.16
CA THR A 128 3.25 25.76 23.60
C THR A 128 4.21 26.92 23.93
N LEU A 129 3.69 28.13 24.14
CA LEU A 129 4.45 29.24 24.73
C LEU A 129 4.76 28.94 26.21
N LYS A 130 5.88 28.25 26.56
CA LYS A 130 6.31 28.16 27.97
C LYS A 130 7.83 28.21 28.21
N LYS A 131 8.18 28.86 29.33
CA LYS A 131 9.50 28.86 29.99
C LYS A 131 9.90 27.42 30.37
N LYS A 132 11.16 27.04 30.12
CA LYS A 132 11.77 25.78 30.57
C LYS A 132 11.60 25.64 32.09
N SER A 133 10.68 24.79 32.55
CA SER A 133 10.74 24.23 33.91
C SER A 133 11.64 23.00 33.87
N ASN A 134 12.60 22.92 34.80
CA ASN A 134 13.50 21.76 34.96
C ASN A 134 12.90 20.70 35.90
N ILE A 135 11.68 20.90 36.40
CA ILE A 135 11.01 19.99 37.34
C ILE A 135 9.91 19.25 36.58
N PHE A 136 9.95 17.92 36.64
CA PHE A 136 9.02 17.04 35.94
C PHE A 136 8.18 16.26 36.93
N MET A 137 6.90 16.10 36.61
CA MET A 137 5.94 15.30 37.36
C MET A 137 5.30 14.28 36.40
N SER A 138 5.03 13.07 36.88
CA SER A 138 4.36 12.06 36.07
C SER A 138 2.88 12.41 35.88
N SER A 139 2.31 12.15 34.70
CA SER A 139 0.85 12.24 34.52
C SER A 139 0.09 11.25 35.40
N TRP A 140 0.70 10.13 35.79
CA TRP A 140 0.05 9.08 36.58
C TRP A 140 -0.23 9.44 38.04
N THR A 141 0.31 10.55 38.53
CA THR A 141 0.03 11.09 39.86
C THR A 141 -1.12 12.09 39.87
N LEU A 142 -1.74 12.39 38.72
CA LEU A 142 -2.80 13.38 38.60
C LEU A 142 -4.18 12.71 38.61
N GLU A 143 -4.93 12.93 39.69
CA GLU A 143 -6.31 12.46 39.89
C GLU A 143 -7.35 13.54 39.56
N ASP A 144 -6.93 14.61 38.86
CA ASP A 144 -7.83 15.60 38.30
C ASP A 144 -8.47 15.11 37.00
N ASN A 145 -9.73 15.48 36.76
CA ASN A 145 -10.39 15.23 35.48
C ASN A 145 -9.73 16.04 34.36
N PHE A 146 -9.57 15.41 33.19
CA PHE A 146 -9.04 16.09 32.02
C PHE A 146 -10.02 17.17 31.54
N ASN A 147 -9.54 18.41 31.46
CA ASN A 147 -10.32 19.54 30.96
C ASN A 147 -9.51 20.47 30.05
N PHE A 148 -10.24 21.18 29.19
CA PHE A 148 -9.71 22.22 28.32
C PHE A 148 -10.79 23.27 28.04
N GLN A 149 -10.38 24.49 27.69
CA GLN A 149 -11.28 25.56 27.31
C GLN A 149 -11.41 25.65 25.80
N VAL A 150 -12.64 25.70 25.31
CA VAL A 150 -12.99 26.06 23.93
C VAL A 150 -13.15 27.57 23.89
N GLY A 151 -12.35 28.25 23.07
CA GLY A 151 -12.36 29.71 22.95
C GLY A 151 -13.26 30.18 21.81
N THR A 152 -12.61 30.70 20.75
CA THR A 152 -13.28 31.34 19.62
C THR A 152 -13.18 30.49 18.36
N ILE A 153 -14.27 30.45 17.58
CA ILE A 153 -14.31 29.99 16.20
C ILE A 153 -14.26 31.22 15.28
N THR A 154 -13.39 31.24 14.28
CA THR A 154 -13.37 32.31 13.26
C THR A 154 -13.33 31.73 11.85
N LYS A 155 -13.63 32.59 10.86
CA LYS A 155 -13.75 32.23 9.43
C LYS A 155 -14.91 31.27 9.16
N LEU A 156 -16.02 31.46 9.86
CA LEU A 156 -17.30 30.81 9.53
C LEU A 156 -17.84 31.44 8.25
N ASN A 157 -18.01 30.62 7.20
CA ASN A 157 -18.63 31.03 5.95
C ASN A 157 -20.00 30.34 5.86
N LEU A 158 -21.02 30.99 6.40
CA LEU A 158 -22.39 30.46 6.50
C LEU A 158 -23.30 31.27 5.57
N GLU A 159 -24.18 30.59 4.82
CA GLU A 159 -24.92 31.16 3.69
C GLU A 159 -26.26 31.85 4.06
N SER A 160 -26.69 31.87 5.34
CA SER A 160 -28.05 32.29 5.73
C SER A 160 -28.13 33.57 6.57
N GLU A 161 -29.22 34.34 6.38
CA GLU A 161 -29.58 35.57 7.12
C GLU A 161 -30.31 35.31 8.46
N ASP A 162 -30.53 34.04 8.84
CA ASP A 162 -31.20 33.67 10.09
C ASP A 162 -30.25 33.67 11.30
N GLN A 163 -30.79 33.57 12.51
CA GLN A 163 -30.00 33.38 13.74
C GLN A 163 -29.33 32.00 13.73
N ILE A 164 -28.17 31.90 13.08
CA ILE A 164 -27.33 30.70 13.09
C ILE A 164 -26.53 30.66 14.39
N GLU A 165 -26.66 29.56 15.12
CA GLU A 165 -25.80 29.24 16.25
C GLU A 165 -24.80 28.17 15.84
N VAL A 166 -23.66 28.09 16.53
CA VAL A 166 -22.67 27.04 16.35
C VAL A 166 -22.34 26.38 17.68
N MET A 167 -21.92 25.12 17.63
CA MET A 167 -21.46 24.38 18.79
C MET A 167 -20.24 23.53 18.45
N VAL A 168 -19.48 23.14 19.48
CA VAL A 168 -18.35 22.22 19.36
C VAL A 168 -18.64 20.96 20.16
N GLU A 169 -18.54 19.80 19.49
CA GLU A 169 -18.50 18.49 20.13
C GLU A 169 -17.05 18.03 20.24
N ALA A 170 -16.67 17.52 21.41
CA ALA A 170 -15.33 17.09 21.74
C ALA A 170 -15.34 15.65 22.27
N GLY A 171 -14.48 14.80 21.73
CA GLY A 171 -14.27 13.43 22.20
C GLY A 171 -12.80 13.13 22.46
N LEU A 172 -12.55 12.23 23.40
CA LEU A 172 -11.22 11.68 23.67
C LEU A 172 -11.14 10.26 23.15
N TYR A 173 -10.13 9.99 22.31
CA TYR A 173 -9.99 8.71 21.63
C TYR A 173 -8.58 8.12 21.77
N HIS A 174 -8.50 6.80 21.82
CA HIS A 174 -7.29 6.01 21.64
C HIS A 174 -7.47 5.08 20.44
N GLY A 175 -6.86 5.43 19.31
CA GLY A 175 -7.24 4.82 18.03
C GLY A 175 -8.67 5.23 17.67
N SER A 176 -9.55 4.27 17.40
CA SER A 176 -11.00 4.49 17.26
C SER A 176 -11.78 4.39 18.57
N ILE A 177 -11.17 3.93 19.65
CA ILE A 177 -11.88 3.66 20.90
C ILE A 177 -12.11 4.97 21.65
N ALA A 178 -13.36 5.31 21.92
CA ALA A 178 -13.71 6.42 22.80
C ALA A 178 -13.32 6.09 24.25
N LEU A 179 -12.61 6.99 24.92
CA LEU A 179 -12.13 6.78 26.29
C LEU A 179 -13.19 7.10 27.36
N CYS A 180 -14.16 7.93 26.99
CA CYS A 180 -15.29 8.38 27.81
C CYS A 180 -16.35 9.05 26.92
N GLU A 181 -17.47 9.48 27.50
CA GLU A 181 -18.54 10.20 26.79
C GLU A 181 -18.06 11.53 26.19
N THR A 182 -18.58 11.87 25.00
CA THR A 182 -18.29 13.16 24.35
C THR A 182 -18.86 14.32 25.15
N GLN A 183 -18.19 15.48 25.06
CA GLN A 183 -18.60 16.71 25.71
C GLN A 183 -18.99 17.73 24.64
N MET A 184 -20.01 18.54 24.92
CA MET A 184 -20.51 19.54 23.99
C MET A 184 -20.51 20.91 24.65
N THR A 185 -20.16 21.94 23.89
CA THR A 185 -20.40 23.32 24.31
C THR A 185 -21.87 23.68 24.20
N LYS A 186 -22.24 24.79 24.82
CA LYS A 186 -23.48 25.50 24.53
C LYS A 186 -23.44 26.08 23.12
N ASP A 187 -24.64 26.30 22.58
CA ASP A 187 -24.87 27.01 21.33
C ASP A 187 -24.40 28.46 21.46
N ALA A 188 -23.62 28.95 20.49
CA ALA A 188 -23.12 30.31 20.45
C ALA A 188 -23.55 31.00 19.15
N ALA A 189 -24.10 32.21 19.25
CA ALA A 189 -24.49 33.00 18.09
C ALA A 189 -23.27 33.42 17.26
N VAL A 190 -23.43 33.41 15.93
CA VAL A 190 -22.39 33.86 15.00
C VAL A 190 -22.55 35.35 14.70
N SER A 191 -21.45 36.11 14.78
CA SER A 191 -21.37 37.53 14.40
C SER A 191 -20.10 37.77 13.58
N ASP A 192 -20.25 38.36 12.39
CA ASP A 192 -19.15 38.66 11.47
C ASP A 192 -18.21 37.45 11.21
N GLY A 193 -18.80 36.27 10.99
CA GLY A 193 -18.05 35.03 10.75
C GLY A 193 -17.26 34.51 11.96
N THR A 194 -17.58 35.00 13.16
CA THR A 194 -16.93 34.65 14.43
C THR A 194 -17.97 34.21 15.45
N ALA A 195 -17.62 33.22 16.27
CA ALA A 195 -18.42 32.79 17.42
C ALA A 195 -17.53 32.61 18.64
N VAL A 196 -17.90 33.20 19.77
CA VAL A 196 -17.16 33.10 21.04
C VAL A 196 -17.90 32.15 21.95
N LEU A 197 -17.26 31.02 22.30
CA LEU A 197 -17.84 30.02 23.21
C LEU A 197 -17.31 30.22 24.63
N ASP A 198 -15.99 30.38 24.77
CA ASP A 198 -15.26 30.58 26.05
C ASP A 198 -15.69 29.63 27.17
N GLU A 199 -15.96 28.37 26.82
CA GLU A 199 -16.49 27.34 27.73
C GLU A 199 -15.43 26.30 28.10
N MET A 200 -15.41 25.90 29.37
CA MET A 200 -14.54 24.83 29.85
C MET A 200 -15.27 23.48 29.72
N LEU A 201 -14.72 22.57 28.92
CA LEU A 201 -15.20 21.21 28.82
C LEU A 201 -14.35 20.31 29.73
N THR A 202 -15.02 19.53 30.58
CA THR A 202 -14.39 18.57 31.50
C THR A 202 -14.87 17.17 31.15
N PHE A 203 -13.95 16.27 30.85
CA PHE A 203 -14.26 14.88 30.57
C PHE A 203 -14.28 14.06 31.88
N PRO A 204 -15.14 13.04 31.99
CA PRO A 204 -15.22 12.16 33.15
C PRO A 204 -14.10 11.10 33.11
N ILE A 205 -12.85 11.55 32.98
CA ILE A 205 -11.65 10.71 32.99
C ILE A 205 -10.50 11.45 33.66
N TYR A 206 -9.82 10.78 34.58
CA TYR A 206 -8.64 11.33 35.25
C TYR A 206 -7.44 11.40 34.31
N VAL A 207 -6.62 12.44 34.46
CA VAL A 207 -5.40 12.61 33.65
C VAL A 207 -4.45 11.41 33.77
N CYS A 208 -4.35 10.80 34.96
CA CYS A 208 -3.53 9.61 35.17
C CYS A 208 -3.98 8.38 34.35
N ASN A 209 -5.22 8.36 33.88
CA ASN A 209 -5.82 7.28 33.10
C ASN A 209 -5.79 7.53 31.60
N LEU A 210 -5.24 8.66 31.13
CA LEU A 210 -5.12 8.94 29.70
C LEU A 210 -3.94 8.15 29.09
N PRO A 211 -4.18 7.29 28.07
CA PRO A 211 -3.13 6.68 27.29
C PRO A 211 -2.14 7.66 26.67
N ARG A 212 -0.97 7.15 26.30
CA ARG A 212 0.08 7.96 25.66
C ARG A 212 -0.42 8.63 24.38
N ASN A 213 -1.12 7.87 23.54
CA ASN A 213 -1.55 8.32 22.21
C ASN A 213 -2.97 8.89 22.17
N THR A 214 -3.51 9.35 23.30
CA THR A 214 -4.82 10.00 23.34
C THR A 214 -4.91 11.19 22.37
N ARG A 215 -5.98 11.18 21.57
CA ARG A 215 -6.38 12.25 20.65
C ARG A 215 -7.58 12.99 21.23
N LEU A 216 -7.52 14.32 21.19
CA LEU A 216 -8.68 15.18 21.35
C LEU A 216 -9.24 15.47 19.95
N CYS A 217 -10.46 15.01 19.70
CA CYS A 217 -11.14 15.12 18.42
C CYS A 217 -12.31 16.07 18.55
N LEU A 218 -12.38 17.08 17.68
CA LEU A 218 -13.34 18.18 17.76
C LEU A 218 -14.15 18.23 16.46
N ALA A 219 -15.46 18.30 16.58
CA ALA A 219 -16.38 18.54 15.47
C ALA A 219 -17.16 19.84 15.72
N ILE A 220 -17.31 20.63 14.66
CA ILE A 220 -17.94 21.94 14.70
C ILE A 220 -19.23 21.84 13.91
N TYR A 221 -20.35 22.17 14.56
CA TYR A 221 -21.67 22.10 13.97
C TYR A 221 -22.29 23.48 13.86
N GLU A 222 -23.01 23.67 12.77
CA GLU A 222 -24.07 24.66 12.66
C GLU A 222 -25.34 24.10 13.30
N VAL A 223 -25.99 24.91 14.11
CA VAL A 223 -27.23 24.57 14.81
C VAL A 223 -28.34 25.45 14.23
N SER A 224 -29.35 24.81 13.64
CA SER A 224 -30.55 25.49 13.17
C SER A 224 -31.78 25.02 13.92
N ARG A 225 -32.63 25.99 14.30
CA ARG A 225 -33.88 25.75 15.03
C ARG A 225 -35.06 26.08 14.10
N SER A 226 -35.52 25.10 13.34
CA SER A 226 -36.72 25.27 12.49
C SER A 226 -38.01 25.01 13.29
N ALA A 227 -38.97 25.94 13.21
CA ALA A 227 -40.33 25.70 13.66
C ALA A 227 -41.15 25.10 12.52
N LYS A 228 -41.44 23.79 12.53
CA LYS A 228 -42.44 23.22 11.62
C LYS A 228 -43.84 23.75 11.96
N VAL A 229 -44.39 24.64 11.13
CA VAL A 229 -45.82 24.92 11.08
C VAL A 229 -46.50 23.83 10.24
N GLY A 230 -46.88 22.73 10.87
CA GLY A 230 -47.68 21.65 10.27
C GLY A 230 -49.00 21.46 11.02
N LYS A 231 -50.13 21.54 10.30
CA LYS A 231 -51.48 21.44 10.86
C LYS A 231 -51.74 20.11 11.59
N ALA A 232 -51.97 20.22 12.90
CA ALA A 232 -52.82 19.41 13.80
C ALA A 232 -52.60 17.87 13.91
N ARG A 233 -52.17 17.39 15.08
CA ARG A 233 -53.02 16.86 16.18
C ARG A 233 -52.14 16.25 17.30
N SER A 234 -52.56 16.50 18.54
CA SER A 234 -51.95 16.10 19.83
C SER A 234 -50.74 16.93 20.27
N GLY A 235 -50.85 17.49 21.48
CA GLY A 235 -49.92 18.45 22.05
C GLY A 235 -48.63 17.79 22.52
N LEU A 236 -47.52 18.28 21.96
CA LEU A 236 -46.18 18.46 22.53
C LEU A 236 -45.27 18.78 21.33
N SER A 237 -45.11 20.07 21.01
CA SER A 237 -44.16 20.51 19.98
C SER A 237 -42.74 20.32 20.50
N LYS A 238 -42.11 19.17 20.24
CA LYS A 238 -40.65 19.07 20.34
C LYS A 238 -40.07 19.89 19.19
N GLN A 239 -39.39 20.99 19.50
CA GLN A 239 -38.46 21.62 18.56
C GLN A 239 -37.37 20.59 18.26
N GLU A 240 -37.27 20.13 17.03
CA GLU A 240 -36.14 19.31 16.58
C GLU A 240 -34.99 20.24 16.22
N THR A 241 -33.93 20.21 17.03
CA THR A 241 -32.67 20.90 16.76
C THR A 241 -31.92 20.13 15.67
N TYR A 242 -31.65 20.78 14.54
CA TYR A 242 -30.86 20.18 13.47
C TYR A 242 -29.39 20.58 13.60
N LYS A 243 -28.50 19.60 13.60
CA LYS A 243 -27.04 19.80 13.66
C LYS A 243 -26.43 19.48 12.30
N ASN A 244 -25.89 20.50 11.64
CA ASN A 244 -25.21 20.37 10.37
C ASN A 244 -23.68 20.40 10.60
N PRO A 245 -22.93 19.33 10.29
CA PRO A 245 -21.49 19.31 10.51
C PRO A 245 -20.75 20.23 9.52
N LEU A 246 -19.95 21.16 10.03
CA LEU A 246 -19.21 22.14 9.23
C LEU A 246 -17.75 21.72 9.01
N ALA A 247 -17.07 21.35 10.09
CA ALA A 247 -15.65 21.08 10.09
C ALA A 247 -15.24 20.16 11.25
N TRP A 248 -14.09 19.52 11.14
CA TRP A 248 -13.48 18.75 12.23
C TRP A 248 -12.00 19.04 12.36
N VAL A 249 -11.45 18.85 13.56
CA VAL A 249 -10.02 18.99 13.81
C VAL A 249 -9.58 18.13 14.98
N ASN A 250 -8.41 17.51 14.86
CA ASN A 250 -7.84 16.65 15.88
C ASN A 250 -6.51 17.20 16.38
N THR A 251 -6.21 16.95 17.65
CA THR A 251 -4.89 17.24 18.23
C THR A 251 -4.52 16.18 19.27
N SER A 252 -3.25 15.80 19.34
CA SER A 252 -2.80 14.90 20.42
C SER A 252 -2.89 15.60 21.78
N VAL A 253 -3.17 14.86 22.85
CA VAL A 253 -3.17 15.40 24.22
C VAL A 253 -1.73 15.53 24.76
N TYR A 254 -0.87 14.58 24.41
CA TYR A 254 0.57 14.63 24.68
C TYR A 254 1.35 15.09 23.44
N ASP A 255 2.45 15.81 23.62
CA ASP A 255 3.36 16.18 22.53
C ASP A 255 4.35 15.05 22.18
N TYR A 256 5.27 15.28 21.24
CA TYR A 256 6.27 14.29 20.83
C TYR A 256 7.33 13.98 21.90
N ARG A 257 7.44 14.82 22.94
CA ARG A 257 8.36 14.66 24.07
C ARG A 257 7.70 14.02 25.28
N ASN A 258 6.52 13.43 25.08
CA ASN A 258 5.69 12.84 26.13
C ASN A 258 5.14 13.86 27.14
N GLN A 259 5.22 15.17 26.87
CA GLN A 259 4.66 16.19 27.75
C GLN A 259 3.16 16.36 27.51
N LEU A 260 2.38 16.47 28.58
CA LEU A 260 0.98 16.85 28.51
C LEU A 260 0.90 18.29 28.00
N LYS A 261 0.14 18.52 26.91
CA LYS A 261 0.00 19.87 26.36
C LYS A 261 -0.69 20.80 27.35
N GLY A 262 -0.31 22.06 27.33
CA GLY A 262 -0.86 23.10 28.21
C GLY A 262 -0.80 24.48 27.56
N GLY A 263 -1.77 25.35 27.86
CA GLY A 263 -1.85 26.68 27.26
C GLY A 263 -2.64 26.72 25.95
N SER A 264 -2.70 27.91 25.36
CA SER A 264 -3.57 28.21 24.22
C SER A 264 -2.95 27.85 22.87
N MET A 265 -3.78 27.38 21.95
CA MET A 265 -3.41 27.13 20.56
C MET A 265 -4.58 27.34 19.60
N THR A 266 -4.26 27.69 18.38
CA THR A 266 -5.21 27.81 17.27
C THR A 266 -5.09 26.56 16.39
N LEU A 267 -6.21 25.88 16.17
CA LEU A 267 -6.35 24.72 15.32
C LEU A 267 -7.01 25.13 14.01
N TYR A 268 -6.46 24.67 12.87
CA TYR A 268 -7.03 24.92 11.55
C TYR A 268 -7.77 23.67 11.09
N ALA A 269 -9.09 23.78 10.94
CA ALA A 269 -9.99 22.66 10.76
C ALA A 269 -10.10 22.20 9.30
N TRP A 270 -10.48 20.93 9.14
CA TRP A 270 -10.77 20.29 7.87
C TRP A 270 -12.26 20.38 7.57
N LYS A 271 -12.61 20.62 6.31
CA LYS A 271 -14.00 20.58 5.87
C LYS A 271 -14.52 19.14 5.92
N VAL A 272 -15.81 19.01 6.22
CA VAL A 272 -16.54 17.74 6.15
C VAL A 272 -16.87 17.44 4.69
N PHE A 273 -16.59 16.24 4.21
CA PHE A 273 -16.88 15.80 2.84
C PHE A 273 -17.96 14.71 2.82
N GLU A 274 -18.61 14.52 1.66
CA GLU A 274 -19.55 13.41 1.43
C GLU A 274 -18.83 12.06 1.68
N GLY A 275 -19.15 11.40 2.80
CA GLY A 275 -18.51 10.16 3.24
C GLY A 275 -17.94 10.20 4.67
N ASP A 276 -17.83 11.38 5.30
CA ASP A 276 -17.56 11.49 6.74
C ASP A 276 -18.84 11.10 7.50
N VAL A 277 -18.96 9.81 7.87
CA VAL A 277 -20.22 9.26 8.44
C VAL A 277 -20.34 9.52 9.95
N ASP A 278 -19.21 9.53 10.67
CA ASP A 278 -19.16 9.61 12.13
C ASP A 278 -18.26 10.77 12.59
N LEU A 279 -18.86 11.70 13.33
CA LEU A 279 -18.17 12.84 13.95
C LEU A 279 -18.33 12.80 15.48
N PRO A 280 -17.32 13.23 16.27
CA PRO A 280 -15.97 13.64 15.86
C PRO A 280 -15.20 12.54 15.09
N ASN A 281 -14.25 12.91 14.23
CA ASN A 281 -13.54 11.98 13.33
C ASN A 281 -12.20 11.51 13.93
N PRO A 282 -12.12 10.44 14.74
CA PRO A 282 -10.88 9.99 15.38
C PRO A 282 -9.83 9.46 14.40
N LEU A 283 -10.25 9.00 13.22
CA LEU A 283 -9.38 8.47 12.17
C LEU A 283 -8.75 9.56 11.30
N GLY A 284 -9.27 10.79 11.42
CA GLY A 284 -8.74 11.98 10.77
C GLY A 284 -7.31 12.34 11.21
N THR A 285 -6.60 13.05 10.33
CA THR A 285 -5.21 13.48 10.56
C THR A 285 -5.06 14.39 11.79
N LEU A 286 -3.90 14.30 12.46
CA LEU A 286 -3.48 15.26 13.48
C LEU A 286 -2.75 16.48 12.89
N VAL A 287 -2.52 16.49 11.57
CA VAL A 287 -1.91 17.61 10.86
C VAL A 287 -2.94 18.74 10.75
N SER A 288 -2.54 19.92 11.21
CA SER A 288 -3.33 21.14 11.01
C SER A 288 -3.55 21.39 9.53
N ASN A 289 -4.74 21.83 9.13
CA ASN A 289 -5.01 22.17 7.74
C ASN A 289 -4.00 23.25 7.27
N PRO A 290 -3.20 22.99 6.21
CA PRO A 290 -2.16 23.92 5.75
C PRO A 290 -2.72 25.13 4.98
N ASP A 291 -3.99 25.09 4.53
CA ASP A 291 -4.66 26.24 3.93
C ASP A 291 -5.15 27.21 5.02
N HIS A 292 -4.20 27.88 5.66
CA HIS A 292 -4.46 28.78 6.78
C HIS A 292 -5.36 29.96 6.41
N ASP A 293 -5.43 30.33 5.13
CA ASP A 293 -6.22 31.46 4.65
C ASP A 293 -7.71 31.12 4.60
N GLN A 294 -8.07 29.93 4.13
CA GLN A 294 -9.46 29.51 3.95
C GLN A 294 -9.99 28.61 5.08
N ALA A 295 -9.12 27.95 5.85
CA ALA A 295 -9.55 27.02 6.88
C ALA A 295 -10.26 27.74 8.05
N LEU A 296 -11.40 27.19 8.47
CA LEU A 296 -12.06 27.54 9.72
C LEU A 296 -11.09 27.32 10.88
N THR A 297 -10.99 28.29 11.79
CA THR A 297 -10.07 28.18 12.93
C THR A 297 -10.81 28.05 14.25
N LEU A 298 -10.29 27.22 15.15
CA LEU A 298 -10.79 27.02 16.49
C LEU A 298 -9.66 27.24 17.50
N THR A 299 -9.86 28.15 18.45
CA THR A 299 -8.90 28.34 19.55
C THR A 299 -9.28 27.47 20.73
N ILE A 300 -8.30 26.73 21.27
CA ILE A 300 -8.47 25.96 22.51
C ILE A 300 -7.36 26.30 23.51
N THR A 301 -7.63 26.12 24.80
CA THR A 301 -6.65 26.28 25.87
C THR A 301 -6.62 25.04 26.75
N PHE A 302 -5.54 24.27 26.69
CA PHE A 302 -5.34 23.14 27.60
C PHE A 302 -5.10 23.63 29.03
N ALA A 303 -5.73 22.95 30.00
CA ALA A 303 -5.60 23.26 31.41
C ALA A 303 -4.15 23.12 31.92
N ARG A 304 -3.87 23.79 33.04
CA ARG A 304 -2.58 23.72 33.72
C ARG A 304 -2.75 23.09 35.09
N TYR A 305 -2.33 21.83 35.21
CA TYR A 305 -2.39 21.04 36.45
C TYR A 305 -1.27 21.36 37.44
N SER A 306 -0.18 22.02 37.00
CA SER A 306 0.91 22.44 37.89
C SER A 306 1.47 23.81 37.54
N SER A 307 1.65 24.65 38.55
CA SER A 307 2.26 25.98 38.43
C SER A 307 3.79 25.90 38.27
N SER A 308 4.43 24.86 38.77
CA SER A 308 5.90 24.74 38.86
C SER A 308 6.50 23.64 37.99
N SER A 309 5.74 22.58 37.68
CA SER A 309 6.27 21.38 37.03
C SER A 309 5.66 21.14 35.65
N SER A 310 6.44 20.55 34.74
CA SER A 310 5.91 20.00 33.49
C SER A 310 5.44 18.57 33.71
N ILE A 311 4.26 18.25 33.20
CA ILE A 311 3.66 16.91 33.33
C ILE A 311 4.13 16.04 32.15
N ILE A 312 4.69 14.86 32.44
CA ILE A 312 5.21 13.92 31.44
C ILE A 312 4.57 12.54 31.61
N PHE A 313 4.19 11.91 30.50
CA PHE A 313 3.79 10.50 30.48
C PHE A 313 4.97 9.60 30.91
N PRO A 314 4.75 8.62 31.80
CA PRO A 314 5.83 7.78 32.31
C PRO A 314 6.58 7.01 31.21
N ALA A 315 7.89 6.82 31.40
CA ALA A 315 8.69 6.01 30.50
C ALA A 315 8.34 4.51 30.64
N LYS A 316 8.55 3.72 29.57
CA LYS A 316 8.24 2.28 29.51
C LYS A 316 8.79 1.51 30.73
N ASP A 317 10.04 1.72 31.12
CA ASP A 317 10.65 1.02 32.26
C ASP A 317 9.93 1.30 33.59
N ARG A 318 9.43 2.53 33.78
CA ARG A 318 8.66 2.90 34.97
C ARG A 318 7.26 2.30 34.98
N ILE A 319 6.65 2.19 33.80
CA ILE A 319 5.36 1.51 33.62
C ILE A 319 5.50 0.03 33.99
N ILE A 320 6.54 -0.64 33.46
CA ILE A 320 6.83 -2.04 33.75
C ILE A 320 7.16 -2.25 35.23
N SER A 321 7.93 -1.36 35.86
CA SER A 321 8.23 -1.49 37.28
C SER A 321 6.97 -1.42 38.13
N MET A 322 6.03 -0.53 37.81
CA MET A 322 4.74 -0.42 38.53
C MET A 322 3.92 -1.72 38.39
N ALA A 323 3.83 -2.28 37.18
CA ALA A 323 3.14 -3.55 36.97
C ALA A 323 3.78 -4.71 37.75
N ARG A 324 5.10 -4.68 37.97
CA ARG A 324 5.83 -5.72 38.73
C ARG A 324 5.70 -5.58 40.25
N GLU A 325 5.36 -4.40 40.78
CA GLU A 325 5.15 -4.19 42.22
C GLU A 325 3.96 -5.01 42.74
N ASN A 326 2.96 -5.25 41.89
CA ASN A 326 1.87 -6.21 42.11
C ASN A 326 1.85 -7.19 40.94
N PRO A 327 2.67 -8.26 40.96
CA PRO A 327 2.82 -9.15 39.83
C PRO A 327 1.46 -9.74 39.46
N PRO A 328 0.94 -9.43 38.27
CA PRO A 328 -0.35 -9.92 37.89
C PRO A 328 -0.27 -11.42 37.59
N THR A 329 -1.35 -12.12 37.91
CA THR A 329 -1.53 -13.53 37.57
C THR A 329 -2.83 -13.67 36.78
N ASP A 330 -2.97 -14.76 36.03
CA ASP A 330 -4.27 -15.12 35.47
C ASP A 330 -5.32 -15.17 36.59
N GLU A 331 -6.50 -14.63 36.31
CA GLU A 331 -7.58 -14.48 37.28
C GLU A 331 -8.27 -15.82 37.56
N ILE A 332 -8.18 -16.74 36.60
CA ILE A 332 -8.78 -18.08 36.67
C ILE A 332 -7.78 -19.15 36.25
N VAL A 333 -8.03 -20.38 36.69
CA VAL A 333 -7.25 -21.56 36.28
C VAL A 333 -7.77 -22.07 34.94
N GLN A 334 -6.86 -22.31 34.00
CA GLN A 334 -7.22 -22.83 32.67
C GLN A 334 -7.90 -24.21 32.75
N SER A 335 -8.86 -24.43 31.85
CA SER A 335 -9.46 -25.76 31.62
C SER A 335 -9.36 -26.13 30.13
N PRO A 336 -9.38 -27.42 29.77
CA PRO A 336 -9.30 -27.84 28.36
C PRO A 336 -10.41 -27.24 27.48
N SER A 337 -11.63 -27.10 28.02
CA SER A 337 -12.76 -26.50 27.29
C SER A 337 -12.54 -25.01 27.03
N MET A 338 -12.03 -24.27 28.01
CA MET A 338 -11.72 -22.84 27.84
C MET A 338 -10.60 -22.64 26.83
N MET A 339 -9.56 -23.48 26.85
CA MET A 339 -8.46 -23.37 25.89
C MET A 339 -8.89 -23.70 24.47
N GLU A 340 -9.85 -24.60 24.29
CA GLU A 340 -10.45 -24.84 22.98
C GLU A 340 -11.24 -23.62 22.48
N GLU A 341 -12.01 -22.98 23.36
CA GLU A 341 -12.70 -21.72 23.05
C GLU A 341 -11.73 -20.60 22.69
N VAL A 342 -10.64 -20.43 23.45
CA VAL A 342 -9.57 -19.46 23.15
C VAL A 342 -8.95 -19.70 21.77
N ARG A 343 -8.67 -20.95 21.40
CA ARG A 343 -8.13 -21.29 20.07
C ARG A 343 -9.13 -20.96 18.97
N GLN A 344 -10.41 -21.29 19.17
CA GLN A 344 -11.46 -20.93 18.22
C GLN A 344 -11.57 -19.41 18.06
N ILE A 345 -11.51 -18.64 19.14
CA ILE A 345 -11.49 -17.18 19.08
C ILE A 345 -10.24 -16.70 18.34
N ALA A 346 -9.06 -17.25 18.64
CA ALA A 346 -7.80 -16.86 18.00
C ALA A 346 -7.83 -17.05 16.47
N ASP A 347 -8.47 -18.11 15.99
CA ASP A 347 -8.49 -18.47 14.56
C ASP A 347 -9.67 -17.83 13.77
N ARG A 348 -10.59 -17.12 14.43
CA ARG A 348 -11.65 -16.34 13.75
C ARG A 348 -11.08 -15.18 12.93
N ASP A 349 -11.81 -14.78 11.89
CA ASP A 349 -11.48 -13.62 11.06
C ASP A 349 -11.33 -12.33 11.91
N PRO A 350 -10.30 -11.49 11.66
CA PRO A 350 -10.06 -10.27 12.45
C PRO A 350 -11.20 -9.25 12.46
N LEU A 351 -12.10 -9.27 11.47
CA LEU A 351 -13.27 -8.39 11.43
C LEU A 351 -14.44 -8.91 12.27
N THR A 352 -14.31 -10.10 12.86
CA THR A 352 -15.32 -10.65 13.76
C THR A 352 -15.26 -9.94 15.11
N GLU A 353 -16.34 -9.26 15.47
CA GLU A 353 -16.46 -8.60 16.78
C GLU A 353 -16.45 -9.63 17.92
N LEU A 354 -15.71 -9.32 18.99
CA LEU A 354 -15.67 -10.13 20.20
C LEU A 354 -16.85 -9.80 21.12
N HIS A 355 -17.51 -10.84 21.61
CA HIS A 355 -18.53 -10.67 22.64
C HIS A 355 -17.90 -10.37 24.01
N GLU A 356 -18.65 -9.70 24.89
CA GLU A 356 -18.16 -9.30 26.22
C GLU A 356 -17.69 -10.49 27.09
N GLN A 357 -18.32 -11.66 26.94
CA GLN A 357 -17.89 -12.88 27.63
C GLN A 357 -16.53 -13.38 27.13
N GLU A 358 -16.30 -13.29 25.82
CA GLU A 358 -15.05 -13.70 25.18
C GLU A 358 -13.91 -12.74 25.56
N ARG A 359 -14.21 -11.43 25.62
CA ARG A 359 -13.27 -10.40 26.09
C ARG A 359 -12.79 -10.68 27.51
N LYS A 360 -13.73 -10.97 28.42
CA LYS A 360 -13.43 -11.34 29.81
C LYS A 360 -12.63 -12.63 29.90
N LEU A 361 -12.99 -13.65 29.11
CA LEU A 361 -12.25 -14.90 29.08
C LEU A 361 -10.79 -14.68 28.66
N LEU A 362 -10.56 -13.99 27.53
CA LEU A 362 -9.21 -13.69 27.03
C LEU A 362 -8.38 -12.91 28.04
N TRP A 363 -8.96 -11.86 28.63
CA TRP A 363 -8.26 -11.06 29.63
C TRP A 363 -7.94 -11.88 30.88
N SER A 364 -8.87 -12.70 31.38
CA SER A 364 -8.66 -13.53 32.57
C SER A 364 -7.57 -14.61 32.43
N LEU A 365 -7.23 -14.98 31.18
CA LEU A 365 -6.24 -16.00 30.81
C LEU A 365 -5.04 -15.42 30.03
N ARG A 366 -4.80 -14.12 30.10
CA ARG A 366 -3.81 -13.41 29.27
C ARG A 366 -2.37 -13.95 29.34
N TYR A 367 -1.91 -14.47 30.48
CA TYR A 367 -0.58 -15.07 30.58
C TYR A 367 -0.53 -16.47 29.96
N VAL A 368 -1.59 -17.25 30.15
CA VAL A 368 -1.80 -18.53 29.45
C VAL A 368 -1.85 -18.33 27.94
N CYS A 369 -2.61 -17.34 27.46
CA CYS A 369 -2.70 -16.98 26.04
C CYS A 369 -1.31 -16.71 25.44
N ARG A 370 -0.45 -15.95 26.14
CA ARG A 370 0.93 -15.71 25.71
C ARG A 370 1.74 -16.99 25.53
N LEU A 371 1.54 -17.98 26.41
CA LEU A 371 2.30 -19.23 26.41
C LEU A 371 1.78 -20.25 25.40
N GLU A 372 0.45 -20.42 25.31
CA GLU A 372 -0.17 -21.49 24.52
C GLU A 372 -0.71 -21.03 23.15
N VAL A 373 -1.14 -19.76 23.01
CA VAL A 373 -1.84 -19.24 21.81
C VAL A 373 -1.35 -17.81 21.49
N PRO A 374 -0.05 -17.58 21.25
CA PRO A 374 0.50 -16.23 21.16
C PRO A 374 -0.04 -15.38 20.00
N HIS A 375 -0.59 -15.99 18.94
CA HIS A 375 -1.21 -15.27 17.82
C HIS A 375 -2.55 -14.61 18.17
N VAL A 376 -3.12 -14.89 19.36
CA VAL A 376 -4.33 -14.21 19.85
C VAL A 376 -4.09 -12.76 20.29
N LEU A 377 -2.84 -12.30 20.32
CA LEU A 377 -2.46 -10.96 20.79
C LEU A 377 -3.32 -9.82 20.24
N PRO A 378 -3.66 -9.74 18.93
CA PRO A 378 -4.49 -8.65 18.42
C PRO A 378 -5.87 -8.60 19.10
N LYS A 379 -6.51 -9.77 19.27
CA LYS A 379 -7.79 -9.91 19.98
C LYS A 379 -7.66 -9.62 21.48
N LEU A 380 -6.56 -10.03 22.11
CA LEU A 380 -6.28 -9.70 23.51
C LEU A 380 -6.13 -8.18 23.72
N LEU A 381 -5.45 -7.48 22.81
CA LEU A 381 -5.28 -6.01 22.88
C LEU A 381 -6.61 -5.26 22.76
N GLN A 382 -7.60 -5.83 22.05
CA GLN A 382 -8.94 -5.27 22.01
C GLN A 382 -9.66 -5.39 23.36
N CYS A 383 -9.26 -6.33 24.24
CA CYS A 383 -9.88 -6.57 25.55
C CYS A 383 -9.40 -5.59 26.63
N VAL A 384 -8.28 -4.92 26.43
CA VAL A 384 -7.67 -3.98 27.39
C VAL A 384 -8.56 -2.75 27.58
N GLU A 385 -8.84 -2.38 28.84
CA GLU A 385 -9.44 -1.09 29.15
C GLU A 385 -8.38 0.02 29.07
N TRP A 386 -8.22 0.63 27.90
CA TRP A 386 -7.19 1.65 27.67
C TRP A 386 -7.36 2.91 28.55
N ASN A 387 -8.53 3.16 29.12
CA ASN A 387 -8.77 4.22 30.10
C ASN A 387 -8.45 3.79 31.55
N ASN A 388 -7.78 2.66 31.76
CA ASN A 388 -7.33 2.16 33.05
C ASN A 388 -5.80 2.00 33.08
N LYS A 389 -5.12 2.88 33.83
CA LYS A 389 -3.64 2.88 33.85
C LYS A 389 -3.02 1.58 34.37
N SER A 390 -3.72 0.84 35.23
CA SER A 390 -3.21 -0.42 35.78
C SER A 390 -3.22 -1.54 34.73
N GLU A 391 -4.32 -1.68 33.98
CA GLU A 391 -4.40 -2.66 32.89
C GLU A 391 -3.44 -2.33 31.74
N VAL A 392 -3.31 -1.05 31.40
CA VAL A 392 -2.32 -0.59 30.41
C VAL A 392 -0.90 -0.95 30.85
N ALA A 393 -0.56 -0.76 32.13
CA ALA A 393 0.75 -1.11 32.66
C ALA A 393 1.03 -2.61 32.58
N GLU A 394 0.04 -3.41 32.96
CA GLU A 394 0.09 -4.85 32.89
C GLU A 394 0.28 -5.35 31.45
N MET A 395 -0.53 -4.85 30.50
CA MET A 395 -0.40 -5.24 29.10
C MET A 395 0.97 -4.84 28.52
N ILE A 396 1.50 -3.66 28.86
CA ILE A 396 2.84 -3.23 28.44
C ILE A 396 3.92 -4.15 29.02
N ALA A 397 3.79 -4.58 30.28
CA ALA A 397 4.71 -5.53 30.88
C ALA A 397 4.61 -6.94 30.28
N LEU A 398 3.39 -7.38 29.93
CA LEU A 398 3.13 -8.65 29.27
C LEU A 398 3.70 -8.67 27.84
N LEU A 399 3.59 -7.55 27.12
CA LEU A 399 4.14 -7.38 25.77
C LEU A 399 5.66 -7.46 25.74
N ASP A 400 6.34 -6.98 26.79
CA ASP A 400 7.80 -7.03 26.94
C ASP A 400 8.36 -8.47 26.95
N ILE A 401 7.53 -9.44 27.32
CA ILE A 401 7.86 -10.87 27.36
C ILE A 401 7.04 -11.70 26.35
N TRP A 402 6.34 -11.05 25.42
CA TRP A 402 5.52 -11.74 24.43
C TRP A 402 6.41 -12.37 23.34
N PRO A 403 6.17 -13.63 22.94
CA PRO A 403 6.95 -14.26 21.88
C PRO A 403 6.67 -13.62 20.52
N ARG A 404 7.71 -13.35 19.73
CA ARG A 404 7.59 -12.70 18.41
C ARG A 404 6.55 -13.38 17.53
N LEU A 405 5.67 -12.57 16.96
CA LEU A 405 4.67 -13.04 16.00
C LEU A 405 5.28 -13.26 14.62
N SER A 406 4.56 -14.00 13.77
CA SER A 406 4.86 -14.03 12.34
C SER A 406 4.63 -12.63 11.73
N PRO A 407 5.30 -12.29 10.61
CA PRO A 407 5.11 -11.02 9.94
C PRO A 407 3.65 -10.72 9.61
N GLU A 408 2.88 -11.72 9.19
CA GLU A 408 1.47 -11.60 8.79
C GLU A 408 0.60 -11.16 9.97
N ASN A 409 0.78 -11.78 11.14
CA ASN A 409 0.07 -11.41 12.37
C ASN A 409 0.54 -10.05 12.91
N ALA A 410 1.82 -9.72 12.74
CA ALA A 410 2.37 -8.43 13.18
C ALA A 410 1.88 -7.24 12.33
N LEU A 411 1.55 -7.46 11.04
CA LEU A 411 1.00 -6.42 10.17
C LEU A 411 -0.34 -5.90 10.69
N GLU A 412 -1.17 -6.76 11.29
CA GLU A 412 -2.44 -6.37 11.89
C GLU A 412 -2.23 -5.31 12.98
N LEU A 413 -1.18 -5.45 13.80
CA LEU A 413 -0.85 -4.54 14.90
C LEU A 413 -0.40 -3.13 14.45
N LEU A 414 -0.28 -2.90 13.14
CA LEU A 414 -0.01 -1.57 12.56
C LEU A 414 -1.28 -0.86 12.07
N ASP A 415 -2.44 -1.53 12.15
CA ASP A 415 -3.73 -0.93 11.89
C ASP A 415 -4.04 0.23 12.86
N TYR A 416 -4.99 1.08 12.51
CA TYR A 416 -5.40 2.21 13.34
C TYR A 416 -6.01 1.78 14.68
N ALA A 417 -6.58 0.57 14.78
CA ALA A 417 -7.15 0.02 16.01
C ALA A 417 -6.08 -0.11 17.13
N TYR A 418 -4.81 -0.23 16.75
CA TYR A 418 -3.69 -0.41 17.67
C TYR A 418 -2.86 0.88 17.76
N ALA A 419 -3.37 1.83 18.54
CA ALA A 419 -2.76 3.15 18.68
C ALA A 419 -1.62 3.22 19.71
N GLU A 420 -1.49 2.25 20.60
CA GLU A 420 -0.49 2.27 21.67
C GLU A 420 0.95 2.16 21.12
N PRO A 421 1.86 3.12 21.42
CA PRO A 421 3.22 3.12 20.88
C PRO A 421 4.02 1.84 21.15
N THR A 422 3.82 1.22 22.31
CA THR A 422 4.53 -0.01 22.67
C THR A 422 4.09 -1.18 21.80
N VAL A 423 2.79 -1.27 21.48
CA VAL A 423 2.24 -2.27 20.55
C VAL A 423 2.82 -2.08 19.15
N ARG A 424 2.83 -0.84 18.65
CA ARG A 424 3.41 -0.54 17.32
C ARG A 424 4.91 -0.81 17.27
N SER A 425 5.67 -0.52 18.35
CA SER A 425 7.09 -0.87 18.46
C SER A 425 7.31 -2.39 18.37
N TYR A 426 6.53 -3.16 19.12
CA TYR A 426 6.57 -4.62 19.09
C TYR A 426 6.24 -5.19 17.70
N ALA A 427 5.27 -4.61 16.99
CA ALA A 427 4.95 -4.98 15.61
C ALA A 427 6.17 -4.81 14.69
N ILE A 428 6.89 -3.68 14.80
CA ILE A 428 8.13 -3.44 14.04
C ILE A 428 9.24 -4.41 14.42
N GLU A 429 9.36 -4.79 15.70
CA GLU A 429 10.33 -5.80 16.14
C GLU A 429 10.04 -7.18 15.52
N CYS A 430 8.76 -7.55 15.36
CA CYS A 430 8.36 -8.77 14.66
C CYS A 430 8.71 -8.70 13.15
N LEU A 431 8.58 -7.52 12.55
CA LEU A 431 8.92 -7.27 11.14
C LEU A 431 10.42 -7.07 10.89
N ALA A 432 11.27 -7.00 11.93
CA ALA A 432 12.68 -6.68 11.79
C ALA A 432 13.45 -7.61 10.83
N HIS A 433 13.01 -8.87 10.70
CA HIS A 433 13.65 -9.90 9.88
C HIS A 433 12.80 -10.35 8.67
N ILE A 434 11.73 -9.62 8.33
CA ILE A 434 10.97 -9.91 7.11
C ILE A 434 11.89 -9.85 5.88
N SER A 435 11.75 -10.80 4.95
CA SER A 435 12.56 -10.83 3.73
C SER A 435 12.35 -9.54 2.90
N ASP A 436 13.32 -9.16 2.07
CA ASP A 436 13.18 -7.97 1.21
C ASP A 436 12.05 -8.15 0.18
N ASP A 437 11.81 -9.37 -0.30
CA ASP A 437 10.74 -9.67 -1.25
C ASP A 437 9.35 -9.57 -0.58
N ASP A 438 9.22 -10.07 0.65
CA ASP A 438 7.97 -9.94 1.42
C ASP A 438 7.74 -8.50 1.87
N LEU A 439 8.80 -7.77 2.25
CA LEU A 439 8.69 -6.36 2.54
C LEU A 439 8.17 -5.59 1.32
N LEU A 440 8.73 -5.84 0.13
CA LEU A 440 8.24 -5.25 -1.13
C LEU A 440 6.77 -5.62 -1.38
N LEU A 441 6.37 -6.85 -1.06
CA LEU A 441 5.00 -7.32 -1.21
C LEU A 441 4.01 -6.60 -0.30
N TYR A 442 4.43 -6.13 0.89
CA TYR A 442 3.57 -5.40 1.85
C TYR A 442 3.89 -3.89 1.96
N LEU A 443 4.84 -3.39 1.16
CA LEU A 443 5.37 -2.02 1.28
C LEU A 443 4.28 -0.96 1.11
N LEU A 444 3.32 -1.21 0.22
CA LEU A 444 2.19 -0.30 0.01
C LEU A 444 1.40 -0.11 1.32
N GLN A 445 1.01 -1.20 1.99
CA GLN A 445 0.28 -1.19 3.25
C GLN A 445 1.07 -0.51 4.37
N LEU A 446 2.37 -0.80 4.47
CA LEU A 446 3.24 -0.18 5.46
C LEU A 446 3.38 1.35 5.26
N VAL A 447 3.42 1.82 4.00
CA VAL A 447 3.37 3.26 3.70
C VAL A 447 2.02 3.86 4.08
N GLN A 448 0.91 3.14 3.88
CA GLN A 448 -0.41 3.61 4.32
C GLN A 448 -0.51 3.67 5.86
N ALA A 449 0.09 2.72 6.58
CA ALA A 449 0.09 2.70 8.05
C ALA A 449 0.78 3.93 8.66
N LEU A 450 1.68 4.61 7.93
CA LEU A 450 2.26 5.90 8.35
C LEU A 450 1.23 6.99 8.58
N LYS A 451 0.05 6.90 7.94
CA LYS A 451 -1.05 7.86 8.10
C LYS A 451 -1.72 7.75 9.47
N HIS A 452 -1.57 6.61 10.14
CA HIS A 452 -2.14 6.38 11.47
C HIS A 452 -1.21 6.84 12.61
N GLU A 453 0.05 7.18 12.30
CA GLU A 453 1.03 7.60 13.29
C GLU A 453 0.73 9.00 13.85
N ASN A 454 0.80 9.16 15.17
CA ASN A 454 0.55 10.44 15.83
C ASN A 454 1.67 11.48 15.63
N TYR A 455 2.91 11.00 15.46
CA TYR A 455 4.12 11.84 15.43
C TYR A 455 4.94 11.58 14.18
N LEU A 456 5.72 12.58 13.77
CA LEU A 456 6.55 12.51 12.55
C LEU A 456 7.63 11.43 12.65
N TYR A 457 8.31 11.36 13.80
CA TYR A 457 9.23 10.28 14.12
C TYR A 457 8.49 9.14 14.81
N CYS A 458 8.68 7.91 14.32
CA CYS A 458 8.23 6.67 14.93
C CYS A 458 9.05 5.48 14.41
N HIS A 459 8.97 4.32 15.08
CA HIS A 459 9.70 3.11 14.71
C HIS A 459 9.38 2.61 13.30
N LEU A 460 8.14 2.80 12.81
CA LEU A 460 7.77 2.42 11.43
C LEU A 460 8.52 3.27 10.39
N VAL A 461 8.62 4.59 10.60
CA VAL A 461 9.39 5.49 9.72
C VAL A 461 10.86 5.08 9.70
N GLU A 462 11.44 4.84 10.89
CA GLU A 462 12.84 4.43 11.01
C GLU A 462 13.10 3.07 10.33
N PHE A 463 12.24 2.09 10.55
CA PHE A 463 12.31 0.78 9.89
C PHE A 463 12.27 0.92 8.36
N LEU A 464 11.28 1.63 7.83
CA LEU A 464 11.12 1.80 6.37
C LEU A 464 12.30 2.54 5.75
N LEU A 465 12.78 3.63 6.37
CA LEU A 465 13.98 4.35 5.90
C LEU A 465 15.21 3.46 5.93
N ASN A 466 15.45 2.72 7.02
CA ASN A 466 16.59 1.82 7.13
C ASN A 466 16.57 0.72 6.06
N ARG A 467 15.40 0.14 5.79
CA ARG A 467 15.24 -0.89 4.74
C ARG A 467 15.40 -0.29 3.33
N ALA A 468 14.82 0.87 3.09
CA ALA A 468 14.92 1.61 1.83
C ALA A 468 16.36 2.01 1.48
N LEU A 469 17.15 2.44 2.47
CA LEU A 469 18.55 2.86 2.27
C LEU A 469 19.51 1.67 2.07
N ARG A 470 19.14 0.47 2.56
CA ARG A 470 19.95 -0.75 2.39
C ARG A 470 19.62 -1.51 1.12
N ASN A 471 18.45 -1.27 0.51
CA ASN A 471 18.02 -1.93 -0.71
C ASN A 471 17.38 -0.91 -1.65
N MET A 472 18.08 -0.57 -2.74
CA MET A 472 17.63 0.42 -3.72
C MET A 472 16.26 0.09 -4.33
N ARG A 473 15.91 -1.20 -4.49
CA ARG A 473 14.60 -1.59 -5.03
C ARG A 473 13.48 -1.25 -4.03
N ILE A 474 13.68 -1.52 -2.75
CA ILE A 474 12.76 -1.07 -1.69
C ILE A 474 12.69 0.45 -1.66
N GLY A 475 13.84 1.13 -1.67
CA GLY A 475 13.88 2.59 -1.67
C GLY A 475 13.22 3.24 -2.88
N HIS A 476 13.28 2.60 -4.05
CA HIS A 476 12.63 3.06 -5.28
C HIS A 476 11.11 3.06 -5.12
N PHE A 477 10.52 1.94 -4.71
CA PHE A 477 9.07 1.85 -4.52
C PHE A 477 8.60 2.67 -3.30
N PHE A 478 9.39 2.73 -2.25
CA PHE A 478 9.13 3.59 -1.08
C PHE A 478 9.02 5.06 -1.48
N PHE A 479 9.97 5.54 -2.30
CA PHE A 479 9.91 6.90 -2.87
C PHE A 479 8.62 7.12 -3.65
N TRP A 480 8.28 6.23 -4.60
CA TRP A 480 7.12 6.42 -5.46
C TRP A 480 5.78 6.36 -4.71
N HIS A 481 5.66 5.48 -3.72
CA HIS A 481 4.46 5.42 -2.87
C HIS A 481 4.25 6.74 -2.10
N LEU A 482 5.30 7.31 -1.50
CA LEU A 482 5.23 8.61 -0.82
C LEU A 482 4.99 9.76 -1.82
N ARG A 483 5.76 9.79 -2.92
CA ARG A 483 5.72 10.87 -3.92
C ARG A 483 4.36 10.99 -4.60
N SER A 484 3.70 9.87 -4.87
CA SER A 484 2.39 9.83 -5.53
C SER A 484 1.30 10.57 -4.73
N GLU A 485 1.44 10.65 -3.41
CA GLU A 485 0.45 11.26 -2.51
C GLU A 485 0.85 12.65 -2.00
N MET A 486 1.92 13.26 -2.53
CA MET A 486 2.36 14.61 -2.11
C MET A 486 1.33 15.71 -2.36
N HIS A 487 0.38 15.49 -3.27
CA HIS A 487 -0.74 16.38 -3.54
C HIS A 487 -1.82 16.37 -2.45
N VAL A 488 -1.79 15.38 -1.53
CA VAL A 488 -2.76 15.22 -0.44
C VAL A 488 -2.29 16.04 0.78
N PRO A 489 -2.97 17.15 1.14
CA PRO A 489 -2.47 18.05 2.18
C PRO A 489 -2.32 17.41 3.56
N ALA A 490 -3.16 16.42 3.88
CA ALA A 490 -3.17 15.74 5.18
C ALA A 490 -1.89 14.91 5.47
N VAL A 491 -1.12 14.55 4.43
CA VAL A 491 0.09 13.70 4.55
C VAL A 491 1.34 14.35 3.97
N SER A 492 1.20 15.43 3.18
CA SER A 492 2.28 16.04 2.42
C SER A 492 3.49 16.45 3.27
N ILE A 493 3.27 16.98 4.48
CA ILE A 493 4.36 17.34 5.40
C ILE A 493 5.14 16.10 5.85
N ARG A 494 4.43 15.06 6.31
CA ARG A 494 5.04 13.81 6.78
C ARG A 494 5.81 13.14 5.65
N PHE A 495 5.16 12.95 4.50
CA PHE A 495 5.77 12.28 3.36
C PHE A 495 6.92 13.10 2.78
N GLY A 496 6.81 14.44 2.73
CA GLY A 496 7.89 15.32 2.33
C GLY A 496 9.13 15.21 3.19
N LEU A 497 8.98 15.19 4.52
CA LEU A 497 10.10 15.02 5.45
C LEU A 497 10.78 13.66 5.34
N ILE A 498 9.99 12.59 5.13
CA ILE A 498 10.54 11.24 4.92
C ILE A 498 11.28 11.16 3.58
N LEU A 499 10.73 11.74 2.51
CA LEU A 499 11.38 11.83 1.21
C LEU A 499 12.68 12.63 1.29
N GLU A 500 12.70 13.74 2.04
CA GLU A 500 13.91 14.52 2.29
C GLU A 500 14.97 13.68 3.01
N ALA A 501 14.60 12.98 4.09
CA ALA A 501 15.51 12.11 4.83
C ALA A 501 16.08 10.99 3.94
N TYR A 502 15.24 10.37 3.12
CA TYR A 502 15.65 9.35 2.16
C TYR A 502 16.61 9.90 1.10
N CYS A 503 16.32 11.06 0.50
CA CYS A 503 17.18 11.70 -0.50
C CYS A 503 18.53 12.14 0.09
N ARG A 504 18.55 12.57 1.36
CA ARG A 504 19.80 12.86 2.09
C ARG A 504 20.61 11.61 2.38
N GLY A 505 19.93 10.49 2.68
CA GLY A 505 20.59 9.20 2.83
C GLY A 505 21.17 8.71 1.50
N SER A 506 20.39 8.74 0.42
CA SER A 506 20.79 8.14 -0.86
C SER A 506 20.82 9.17 -2.00
N VAL A 507 21.80 10.08 -1.95
CA VAL A 507 22.02 11.14 -2.96
C VAL A 507 22.16 10.57 -4.38
N GLU A 508 22.77 9.40 -4.53
CA GLU A 508 22.93 8.78 -5.85
C GLU A 508 21.62 8.31 -6.44
N HIS A 509 20.78 7.68 -5.63
CA HIS A 509 19.44 7.32 -6.06
C HIS A 509 18.57 8.56 -6.32
N MET A 510 18.76 9.66 -5.57
CA MET A 510 18.06 10.92 -5.85
C MET A 510 18.30 11.41 -7.29
N LYS A 511 19.54 11.31 -7.81
CA LYS A 511 19.84 11.66 -9.22
C LYS A 511 19.07 10.79 -10.21
N ILE A 512 18.98 9.49 -9.93
CA ILE A 512 18.21 8.53 -10.75
C ILE A 512 16.71 8.87 -10.73
N LEU A 513 16.16 9.17 -9.56
CA LEU A 513 14.75 9.54 -9.39
C LEU A 513 14.43 10.88 -10.08
N LEU A 514 15.34 11.85 -10.03
CA LEU A 514 15.21 13.12 -10.76
C LEU A 514 15.14 12.90 -12.28
N ARG A 515 15.94 11.98 -12.83
CA ARG A 515 15.85 11.61 -14.25
C ARG A 515 14.48 11.00 -14.61
N GLN A 516 13.92 10.18 -13.73
CA GLN A 516 12.58 9.61 -13.92
C GLN A 516 11.49 10.70 -13.89
N LEU A 517 11.56 11.65 -12.95
CA LEU A 517 10.68 12.82 -12.91
C LEU A 517 10.84 13.68 -14.18
N GLU A 518 12.09 13.80 -14.66
CA GLU A 518 12.50 14.29 -15.98
C GLU A 518 11.56 13.80 -17.09
N ALA A 519 11.55 12.48 -17.25
CA ALA A 519 10.79 11.76 -18.26
C ALA A 519 9.27 11.87 -18.07
N LEU A 520 8.78 11.72 -16.84
CA LEU A 520 7.35 11.81 -16.53
C LEU A 520 6.76 13.18 -16.85
N ASN A 521 7.47 14.26 -16.55
CA ASN A 521 7.05 15.60 -16.94
C ASN A 521 6.93 15.73 -18.47
N LYS A 522 7.82 15.08 -19.22
CA LYS A 522 7.69 15.02 -20.68
C LYS A 522 6.52 14.16 -21.14
N PHE A 523 6.16 13.10 -20.42
CA PHE A 523 4.96 12.32 -20.73
C PHE A 523 3.69 13.16 -20.58
N LYS A 524 3.60 14.02 -19.56
CA LYS A 524 2.51 15.00 -19.40
C LYS A 524 2.41 15.95 -20.59
N GLU A 525 3.51 16.62 -20.94
CA GLU A 525 3.54 17.55 -22.08
C GLU A 525 3.14 16.84 -23.39
N ILE A 526 3.58 15.59 -23.59
CA ILE A 526 3.17 14.76 -24.73
C ILE A 526 1.66 14.46 -24.68
N ARG A 527 1.13 14.15 -23.50
CA ARG A 527 -0.28 13.84 -23.30
C ARG A 527 -1.18 15.04 -23.56
N GLU A 528 -0.76 16.24 -23.15
CA GLU A 528 -1.43 17.50 -23.44
C GLU A 528 -1.54 17.74 -24.96
N ILE A 529 -0.43 17.58 -25.70
CA ILE A 529 -0.42 17.68 -27.17
C ILE A 529 -1.45 16.73 -27.81
N VAL A 530 -1.51 15.49 -27.34
CA VAL A 530 -2.49 14.49 -27.82
C VAL A 530 -3.92 14.93 -27.48
N SER A 531 -4.14 15.49 -26.29
CA SER A 531 -5.45 15.95 -25.82
C SER A 531 -6.01 17.06 -26.71
N GLU A 532 -5.18 18.07 -27.01
CA GLU A 532 -5.55 19.24 -27.80
C GLU A 532 -5.81 18.91 -29.28
N ASN A 533 -5.19 17.84 -29.80
CA ASN A 533 -5.23 17.49 -31.22
C ASN A 533 -6.02 16.21 -31.51
N ARG A 534 -6.72 15.65 -30.52
CA ARG A 534 -7.36 14.33 -30.59
C ARG A 534 -8.39 14.16 -31.71
N SER A 535 -9.00 15.26 -32.17
CA SER A 535 -10.00 15.25 -33.25
C SER A 535 -9.49 14.63 -34.54
N VAL A 536 -8.18 14.77 -34.83
CA VAL A 536 -7.52 14.19 -36.01
C VAL A 536 -6.35 13.35 -35.55
N ARG A 537 -6.56 12.03 -35.41
CA ARG A 537 -5.58 11.07 -34.87
C ARG A 537 -4.20 11.16 -35.52
N GLU A 538 -4.14 11.20 -36.86
CA GLU A 538 -2.89 11.30 -37.60
C GLU A 538 -2.10 12.58 -37.28
N ARG A 539 -2.81 13.71 -37.14
CA ARG A 539 -2.21 14.98 -36.75
C ARG A 539 -1.68 14.92 -35.31
N ALA A 540 -2.47 14.38 -34.38
CA ALA A 540 -2.04 14.21 -32.99
C ALA A 540 -0.80 13.31 -32.89
N GLU A 541 -0.79 12.16 -33.56
CA GLU A 541 0.38 11.27 -33.58
C GLU A 541 1.60 11.93 -34.22
N LYS A 542 1.42 12.67 -35.32
CA LYS A 542 2.52 13.40 -35.96
C LYS A 542 3.13 14.42 -35.00
N LEU A 543 2.32 15.28 -34.38
CA LEU A 543 2.79 16.29 -33.43
C LEU A 543 3.46 15.67 -32.20
N MET A 544 2.88 14.59 -31.67
CA MET A 544 3.44 13.80 -30.58
C MET A 544 4.86 13.31 -30.92
N ARG A 545 5.03 12.71 -32.11
CA ARG A 545 6.32 12.18 -32.58
C ARG A 545 7.32 13.29 -32.86
N ASP A 546 6.89 14.39 -33.48
CA ASP A 546 7.74 15.54 -33.79
C ASP A 546 8.23 16.22 -32.51
N TYR A 547 7.40 16.28 -31.46
CA TYR A 547 7.80 16.76 -30.14
C TYR A 547 8.87 15.86 -29.49
N MET A 548 8.68 14.53 -29.50
CA MET A 548 9.66 13.57 -28.96
C MET A 548 11.02 13.63 -29.66
N LYS A 549 11.05 13.98 -30.96
CA LYS A 549 12.29 14.10 -31.77
C LYS A 549 13.12 15.34 -31.42
N GLN A 550 12.55 16.34 -30.77
CA GLN A 550 13.23 17.62 -30.56
C GLN A 550 14.53 17.42 -29.74
N PRO A 551 15.67 18.02 -30.16
CA PRO A 551 16.95 17.84 -29.47
C PRO A 551 16.94 18.22 -27.99
N LYS A 552 16.09 19.19 -27.61
CA LYS A 552 15.91 19.62 -26.20
C LYS A 552 15.08 18.64 -25.36
N ILE A 553 14.27 17.80 -25.98
CA ILE A 553 13.36 16.85 -25.29
C ILE A 553 14.00 15.47 -25.17
N ARG A 554 14.69 15.03 -26.24
CA ARG A 554 15.29 13.69 -26.33
C ARG A 554 16.14 13.29 -25.11
N PRO A 555 16.98 14.16 -24.50
CA PRO A 555 17.76 13.80 -23.32
C PRO A 555 16.92 13.43 -22.08
N ALA A 556 15.75 14.05 -21.89
CA ALA A 556 14.85 13.72 -20.80
C ALA A 556 14.10 12.38 -21.02
N LEU A 557 13.99 11.94 -22.27
CA LEU A 557 13.34 10.68 -22.67
C LEU A 557 14.35 9.53 -22.90
N SER A 558 15.60 9.69 -22.45
CA SER A 558 16.69 8.75 -22.69
C SER A 558 17.51 8.49 -21.42
N HIS A 559 18.14 7.31 -21.33
CA HIS A 559 19.12 6.95 -20.29
C HIS A 559 18.62 7.10 -18.84
N PHE A 560 17.45 6.56 -18.52
CA PHE A 560 16.89 6.53 -17.16
C PHE A 560 16.44 5.11 -16.77
N LEU A 561 16.27 4.83 -15.48
CA LEU A 561 15.71 3.55 -15.04
C LEU A 561 14.19 3.57 -15.16
N ASN A 562 13.60 2.45 -15.58
CA ASN A 562 12.16 2.30 -15.72
C ASN A 562 11.45 2.49 -14.35
N PRO A 563 10.51 3.47 -14.22
CA PRO A 563 9.85 3.74 -12.95
C PRO A 563 9.04 2.57 -12.37
N ILE A 564 8.46 1.70 -13.21
CA ILE A 564 7.65 0.57 -12.70
C ILE A 564 8.46 -0.69 -12.43
N ASP A 565 9.73 -0.71 -12.86
CA ASP A 565 10.67 -1.80 -12.61
C ASP A 565 12.11 -1.30 -12.81
N PRO A 566 12.81 -0.88 -11.74
CA PRO A 566 14.14 -0.30 -11.84
C PRO A 566 15.21 -1.29 -12.32
N MET A 567 14.88 -2.57 -12.49
CA MET A 567 15.76 -3.57 -13.10
C MET A 567 15.94 -3.33 -14.61
N TYR A 568 15.08 -2.52 -15.23
CA TYR A 568 15.19 -2.19 -16.66
C TYR A 568 15.74 -0.79 -16.87
N ARG A 569 16.84 -0.69 -17.60
CA ARG A 569 17.40 0.59 -18.07
C ARG A 569 16.80 0.95 -19.41
N ILE A 570 16.30 2.17 -19.53
CA ILE A 570 15.84 2.74 -20.80
C ILE A 570 17.01 3.42 -21.49
N SER A 571 17.23 3.10 -22.77
CA SER A 571 18.25 3.73 -23.61
C SER A 571 17.68 4.97 -24.31
N THR A 572 16.85 4.78 -25.34
CA THR A 572 16.26 5.87 -26.12
C THR A 572 14.81 5.57 -26.47
N ILE A 573 14.02 6.61 -26.74
CA ILE A 573 12.63 6.48 -27.18
C ILE A 573 12.53 6.14 -28.67
N ARG A 574 11.77 5.09 -28.98
CA ARG A 574 11.39 4.69 -30.35
C ARG A 574 10.12 5.42 -30.74
N HIS A 575 10.27 6.71 -31.03
CA HIS A 575 9.15 7.61 -31.27
C HIS A 575 8.27 7.14 -32.47
N GLU A 576 8.81 6.47 -33.49
CA GLU A 576 8.05 5.82 -34.57
C GLU A 576 7.14 4.67 -34.13
N ASP A 577 7.39 4.05 -32.98
CA ASP A 577 6.56 2.96 -32.45
C ASP A 577 5.55 3.44 -31.38
N CYS A 578 5.67 4.69 -30.94
CA CYS A 578 4.79 5.30 -29.94
C CYS A 578 3.41 5.65 -30.53
N LYS A 579 2.35 5.55 -29.73
CA LYS A 579 0.96 5.90 -30.13
C LYS A 579 0.12 6.26 -28.91
N PHE A 580 -1.15 6.63 -29.10
CA PHE A 580 -2.12 6.74 -27.99
C PHE A 580 -3.32 5.81 -28.20
N LYS A 581 -3.99 5.40 -27.12
CA LYS A 581 -5.19 4.55 -27.19
C LYS A 581 -6.46 5.37 -27.37
N ASP A 582 -7.51 4.77 -27.93
CA ASP A 582 -8.76 5.48 -28.25
C ASP A 582 -9.70 5.70 -27.04
N SER A 583 -9.34 5.17 -25.85
CA SER A 583 -10.15 5.29 -24.64
C SER A 583 -10.30 6.74 -24.15
N LYS A 584 -11.25 7.01 -23.24
CA LYS A 584 -11.60 8.39 -22.80
C LYS A 584 -10.38 9.22 -22.39
N MET A 585 -9.44 8.64 -21.64
CA MET A 585 -8.23 9.32 -21.16
C MET A 585 -7.05 9.28 -22.14
N ALA A 586 -7.22 8.71 -23.35
CA ALA A 586 -6.21 8.62 -24.41
C ALA A 586 -4.77 8.33 -23.91
N PRO A 587 -4.55 7.24 -23.15
CA PRO A 587 -3.25 6.94 -22.57
C PRO A 587 -2.19 6.73 -23.64
N LEU A 588 -0.95 7.11 -23.32
CA LEU A 588 0.20 7.04 -24.21
C LEU A 588 0.81 5.64 -24.16
N TRP A 589 0.93 5.01 -25.33
CA TRP A 589 1.73 3.82 -25.55
C TRP A 589 3.14 4.27 -25.95
N LEU A 590 4.08 4.11 -25.02
CA LEU A 590 5.47 4.54 -25.18
C LEU A 590 6.36 3.32 -25.36
N VAL A 591 7.30 3.41 -26.30
CA VAL A 591 8.22 2.34 -26.67
C VAL A 591 9.64 2.83 -26.54
N PHE A 592 10.45 2.09 -25.80
CA PHE A 592 11.84 2.43 -25.53
C PHE A 592 12.75 1.26 -25.90
N GLU A 593 13.97 1.60 -26.33
CA GLU A 593 15.05 0.62 -26.44
C GLU A 593 15.58 0.26 -25.06
N ASN A 594 15.92 -1.01 -24.88
CA ASN A 594 16.59 -1.46 -23.66
C ASN A 594 18.04 -0.96 -23.64
N GLY A 595 18.51 -0.50 -22.48
CA GLY A 595 19.90 -0.12 -22.24
C GLY A 595 20.88 -1.27 -22.45
N ASP A 596 20.44 -2.50 -22.18
CA ASP A 596 21.18 -3.71 -22.51
C ASP A 596 20.75 -4.20 -23.90
N THR A 597 21.71 -4.29 -24.82
CA THR A 597 21.50 -4.68 -26.23
C THR A 597 20.96 -6.10 -26.40
N ARG A 598 21.01 -6.93 -25.36
CA ARG A 598 20.42 -8.28 -25.34
C ARG A 598 18.97 -8.28 -24.85
N GLY A 599 18.49 -7.15 -24.32
CA GLY A 599 17.13 -6.96 -23.85
C GLY A 599 16.16 -6.63 -24.97
N LYS A 600 14.88 -6.99 -24.76
CA LYS A 600 13.79 -6.57 -25.64
C LYS A 600 13.39 -5.12 -25.33
N ASN A 601 12.81 -4.46 -26.31
CA ASN A 601 12.21 -3.13 -26.14
C ASN A 601 11.26 -3.10 -24.93
N ILE A 602 11.23 -1.96 -24.24
CA ILE A 602 10.42 -1.70 -23.05
C ILE A 602 9.17 -0.95 -23.48
N TYR A 603 8.00 -1.41 -23.02
CA TYR A 603 6.71 -0.86 -23.40
C TYR A 603 5.97 -0.39 -22.16
N LEU A 604 5.64 0.90 -22.14
CA LEU A 604 4.95 1.56 -21.04
C LEU A 604 3.64 2.15 -21.52
N LEU A 605 2.59 2.01 -20.71
CA LEU A 605 1.32 2.69 -20.90
C LEU A 605 1.21 3.80 -19.85
N TYR A 606 1.45 5.04 -20.25
CA TYR A 606 1.29 6.20 -19.38
C TYR A 606 -0.17 6.67 -19.40
N LYS A 607 -0.76 6.84 -18.21
CA LYS A 607 -2.16 7.20 -18.02
C LYS A 607 -2.25 8.41 -17.11
N GLU A 608 -3.07 9.37 -17.52
CA GLU A 608 -3.34 10.60 -16.79
C GLU A 608 -4.84 10.87 -16.83
N GLY A 609 -5.42 11.20 -15.69
CA GLY A 609 -6.85 11.43 -15.48
C GLY A 609 -7.58 10.33 -14.70
N ASP A 610 -6.95 9.18 -14.47
CA ASP A 610 -7.51 8.07 -13.68
C ASP A 610 -6.65 7.79 -12.43
N ASP A 611 -7.29 7.46 -11.32
CA ASP A 611 -6.59 7.04 -10.09
C ASP A 611 -6.19 5.56 -10.18
N LEU A 612 -4.88 5.28 -10.23
CA LEU A 612 -4.34 3.93 -10.37
C LEU A 612 -4.08 3.22 -9.03
N ARG A 613 -4.36 3.86 -7.87
CA ARG A 613 -4.09 3.25 -6.56
C ARG A 613 -4.90 1.96 -6.35
N GLN A 614 -6.14 1.92 -6.86
CA GLN A 614 -6.98 0.73 -6.78
C GLN A 614 -6.50 -0.41 -7.70
N ASP A 615 -6.03 -0.09 -8.90
CA ASP A 615 -5.36 -1.06 -9.79
C ASP A 615 -4.10 -1.64 -9.14
N MET A 616 -3.27 -0.79 -8.52
CA MET A 616 -2.08 -1.22 -7.79
C MET A 616 -2.41 -2.21 -6.66
N LEU A 617 -3.40 -1.87 -5.81
CA LEU A 617 -3.83 -2.74 -4.72
C LEU A 617 -4.35 -4.07 -5.26
N THR A 618 -5.20 -4.05 -6.29
CA THR A 618 -5.77 -5.27 -6.87
C THR A 618 -4.69 -6.18 -7.44
N LEU A 619 -3.73 -5.63 -8.18
CA LEU A 619 -2.61 -6.39 -8.74
C LEU A 619 -1.69 -6.93 -7.64
N GLN A 620 -1.49 -6.19 -6.56
CA GLN A 620 -0.76 -6.66 -5.39
C GLN A 620 -1.47 -7.83 -4.69
N MET A 621 -2.79 -7.75 -4.50
CA MET A 621 -3.57 -8.86 -3.95
C MET A 621 -3.49 -10.11 -4.84
N ILE A 622 -3.55 -9.94 -6.17
CA ILE A 622 -3.35 -11.04 -7.11
C ILE A 622 -1.93 -11.65 -6.99
N ARG A 623 -0.88 -10.84 -6.74
CA ARG A 623 0.47 -11.35 -6.45
C ARG A 623 0.52 -12.15 -5.16
N ILE A 624 -0.18 -11.71 -4.12
CA ILE A 624 -0.28 -12.45 -2.85
C ILE A 624 -0.95 -13.81 -3.09
N MET A 625 -2.09 -13.83 -3.80
CA MET A 625 -2.78 -15.08 -4.17
C MET A 625 -1.86 -16.01 -4.97
N ASP A 626 -1.19 -15.50 -6.01
CA ASP A 626 -0.25 -16.26 -6.83
C ASP A 626 0.92 -16.82 -6.02
N LYS A 627 1.46 -16.05 -5.08
CA LYS A 627 2.50 -16.51 -4.14
C LYS A 627 1.98 -17.65 -3.27
N LEU A 628 0.82 -17.48 -2.62
CA LEU A 628 0.20 -18.49 -1.76
C LEU A 628 -0.08 -19.80 -2.51
N TRP A 629 -0.64 -19.71 -3.71
CA TRP A 629 -0.90 -20.89 -4.54
C TRP A 629 0.40 -21.60 -4.92
N LYS A 630 1.44 -20.86 -5.35
CA LYS A 630 2.75 -21.43 -5.71
C LYS A 630 3.46 -22.08 -4.53
N GLU A 631 3.37 -21.50 -3.33
CA GLU A 631 3.90 -22.10 -2.09
C GLU A 631 3.23 -23.43 -1.76
N ASN A 632 1.95 -23.58 -2.13
CA ASN A 632 1.18 -24.82 -2.00
C ASN A 632 1.26 -25.73 -3.25
N GLY A 633 2.20 -25.46 -4.17
CA GLY A 633 2.45 -26.30 -5.35
C GLY A 633 1.44 -26.14 -6.49
N LEU A 634 0.65 -25.07 -6.48
CA LEU A 634 -0.36 -24.75 -7.48
C LEU A 634 0.05 -23.50 -8.28
N ASP A 635 0.67 -23.67 -9.46
CA ASP A 635 0.97 -22.55 -10.36
C ASP A 635 -0.19 -22.30 -11.32
N LEU A 636 -1.06 -21.35 -10.97
CA LEU A 636 -2.22 -20.97 -11.79
C LEU A 636 -1.87 -20.05 -12.96
N ARG A 637 -0.57 -19.82 -13.24
CA ARG A 637 -0.13 -19.09 -14.45
C ARG A 637 -0.64 -17.65 -14.49
N MET A 638 -0.76 -17.03 -13.32
CA MET A 638 -1.22 -15.65 -13.16
C MET A 638 -0.27 -14.65 -13.83
N ASN A 639 -0.81 -13.51 -14.29
CA ASN A 639 -0.02 -12.44 -14.88
C ASN A 639 -0.33 -11.08 -14.21
N PRO A 640 0.16 -10.87 -12.96
CA PRO A 640 0.01 -9.60 -12.26
C PRO A 640 1.04 -8.58 -12.76
N TYR A 641 0.74 -7.98 -13.92
CA TYR A 641 1.57 -6.95 -14.54
C TYR A 641 1.82 -5.74 -13.61
N SER A 642 2.94 -5.03 -13.82
CA SER A 642 3.30 -3.88 -12.99
C SER A 642 2.41 -2.67 -13.26
N CYS A 643 2.02 -1.99 -12.19
CA CYS A 643 1.27 -0.74 -12.21
C CYS A 643 1.77 0.12 -11.06
N MET A 644 1.96 1.42 -11.31
CA MET A 644 2.41 2.36 -10.30
C MET A 644 1.79 3.74 -10.52
N SER A 645 1.19 4.29 -9.48
CA SER A 645 0.81 5.70 -9.42
C SER A 645 2.06 6.55 -9.16
N THR A 646 2.20 7.63 -9.92
CA THR A 646 3.36 8.54 -9.85
C THR A 646 2.99 9.91 -9.29
N ASP A 647 1.74 10.32 -9.45
CA ASP A 647 1.19 11.59 -8.95
C ASP A 647 -0.35 11.52 -8.90
N ASN A 648 -1.00 12.65 -8.60
CA ASN A 648 -2.46 12.79 -8.59
C ASN A 648 -3.10 12.34 -9.92
N ARG A 649 -3.86 11.24 -9.88
CA ARG A 649 -4.54 10.64 -11.06
C ARG A 649 -3.59 10.41 -12.24
N GLU A 650 -2.36 10.02 -11.92
CA GLU A 650 -1.29 9.77 -12.88
C GLU A 650 -0.56 8.47 -12.54
N GLY A 651 -0.19 7.72 -13.57
CA GLY A 651 0.81 6.67 -13.40
C GLY A 651 1.12 5.89 -14.67
N ILE A 652 1.86 4.80 -14.46
CA ILE A 652 2.39 3.95 -15.52
C ILE A 652 1.91 2.52 -15.32
N ILE A 653 1.53 1.88 -16.41
CA ILE A 653 1.14 0.47 -16.47
C ILE A 653 2.09 -0.26 -17.42
N GLN A 654 2.54 -1.44 -17.03
CA GLN A 654 3.30 -2.36 -17.88
C GLN A 654 2.44 -2.82 -19.04
N VAL A 655 2.98 -2.75 -20.25
CA VAL A 655 2.33 -3.35 -21.41
C VAL A 655 2.66 -4.83 -21.49
N VAL A 656 1.63 -5.68 -21.46
CA VAL A 656 1.75 -7.11 -21.74
C VAL A 656 1.68 -7.33 -23.26
N LEU A 657 2.82 -7.67 -23.87
CA LEU A 657 2.93 -7.94 -25.30
C LEU A 657 2.31 -9.28 -25.68
N ASN A 658 2.06 -9.47 -26.97
CA ASN A 658 1.45 -10.69 -27.52
C ASN A 658 0.10 -11.04 -26.92
N ALA A 659 -0.61 -10.05 -26.38
CA ALA A 659 -1.95 -10.17 -25.87
C ALA A 659 -2.93 -9.37 -26.75
N ASP A 660 -4.18 -9.84 -26.81
CA ASP A 660 -5.29 -9.10 -27.39
C ASP A 660 -6.52 -9.21 -26.47
N THR A 661 -7.45 -8.25 -26.56
CA THR A 661 -8.69 -8.30 -25.78
C THR A 661 -9.62 -9.35 -26.36
N ILE A 662 -10.43 -9.99 -25.51
CA ILE A 662 -11.43 -10.98 -25.97
C ILE A 662 -12.38 -10.33 -26.99
N ALA A 663 -12.76 -9.06 -26.79
CA ALA A 663 -13.61 -8.31 -27.71
C ALA A 663 -12.97 -8.11 -29.09
N ASN A 664 -11.68 -7.80 -29.16
CA ASN A 664 -10.96 -7.66 -30.43
C ASN A 664 -10.91 -9.00 -31.18
N ILE A 665 -10.62 -10.10 -30.48
CA ILE A 665 -10.55 -11.44 -31.07
C ILE A 665 -11.92 -11.86 -31.62
N GLN A 666 -12.98 -11.65 -30.84
CA GLN A 666 -14.36 -11.94 -31.25
C GLN A 666 -14.76 -11.12 -32.48
N ARG A 667 -14.38 -9.83 -32.55
CA ARG A 667 -14.60 -9.01 -33.74
C ARG A 667 -13.84 -9.51 -34.97
N GLN A 668 -12.56 -9.82 -34.82
CA GLN A 668 -11.71 -10.32 -35.92
C GLN A 668 -12.20 -11.68 -36.45
N LYS A 669 -12.63 -12.58 -35.56
CA LYS A 669 -13.05 -13.96 -35.91
C LYS A 669 -14.55 -14.11 -36.19
N GLY A 670 -15.37 -13.13 -35.79
CA GLY A 670 -16.82 -13.14 -35.99
C GLY A 670 -17.28 -12.66 -37.38
N MET A 671 -16.41 -12.03 -38.17
CA MET A 671 -16.80 -11.22 -39.33
C MET A 671 -17.04 -11.99 -40.66
N PHE A 672 -17.42 -13.27 -40.62
CA PHE A 672 -17.64 -14.09 -41.84
C PHE A 672 -19.04 -14.76 -41.97
N SER A 673 -20.08 -14.30 -41.25
CA SER A 673 -21.45 -14.68 -41.59
C SER A 673 -22.50 -13.72 -41.02
N ALA A 674 -23.34 -13.15 -41.90
CA ALA A 674 -24.40 -12.20 -41.56
C ALA A 674 -25.61 -12.79 -40.80
N THR A 675 -25.55 -14.06 -40.37
CA THR A 675 -26.70 -14.77 -39.79
C THR A 675 -26.51 -15.32 -38.36
N CYS A 676 -25.38 -15.06 -37.68
CA CYS A 676 -25.19 -15.49 -36.28
C CYS A 676 -24.36 -14.48 -35.46
N ALA A 677 -24.99 -13.87 -34.44
CA ALA A 677 -24.40 -12.81 -33.63
C ALA A 677 -23.23 -13.24 -32.71
N PHE A 678 -22.96 -14.54 -32.51
CA PHE A 678 -21.77 -15.01 -31.77
C PHE A 678 -21.39 -16.42 -32.26
N ARG A 679 -20.30 -16.57 -33.02
CA ARG A 679 -19.76 -17.91 -33.32
C ARG A 679 -19.12 -18.49 -32.06
N LYS A 680 -19.60 -19.65 -31.62
CA LYS A 680 -18.94 -20.47 -30.59
C LYS A 680 -17.51 -20.79 -31.06
N GLY A 681 -16.51 -20.60 -30.19
CA GLY A 681 -15.13 -21.05 -30.42
C GLY A 681 -14.20 -20.05 -31.11
N SER A 682 -14.52 -18.75 -31.06
CA SER A 682 -13.67 -17.70 -31.62
C SER A 682 -12.28 -17.66 -30.98
N LEU A 683 -12.21 -17.84 -29.67
CA LEU A 683 -10.96 -17.89 -28.90
C LEU A 683 -10.15 -19.14 -29.20
N LEU A 684 -10.81 -20.32 -29.29
CA LEU A 684 -10.13 -21.56 -29.63
C LEU A 684 -9.53 -21.51 -31.04
N ALA A 685 -10.24 -20.89 -32.00
CA ALA A 685 -9.72 -20.65 -33.34
C ALA A 685 -8.51 -19.71 -33.33
N TRP A 686 -8.57 -18.61 -32.59
CA TRP A 686 -7.44 -17.70 -32.44
C TRP A 686 -6.22 -18.36 -31.78
N LEU A 687 -6.42 -19.24 -30.79
CA LEU A 687 -5.34 -20.02 -30.20
C LEU A 687 -4.72 -21.00 -31.20
N LYS A 688 -5.54 -21.64 -32.06
CA LYS A 688 -5.05 -22.51 -33.14
C LYS A 688 -4.15 -21.76 -34.14
N ASP A 689 -4.49 -20.52 -34.49
CA ASP A 689 -3.69 -19.72 -35.43
C ASP A 689 -2.30 -19.34 -34.89
N HIS A 690 -2.15 -19.31 -33.57
CA HIS A 690 -0.89 -18.96 -32.91
C HIS A 690 -0.13 -20.19 -32.38
N ASN A 691 -0.78 -21.35 -32.36
CA ASN A 691 -0.24 -22.59 -31.81
C ASN A 691 -0.45 -23.72 -32.82
N ASN A 692 0.46 -23.80 -33.79
CA ASN A 692 0.31 -24.59 -35.01
C ASN A 692 0.56 -26.10 -34.83
N THR A 693 1.05 -26.53 -33.67
CA THR A 693 1.25 -27.96 -33.36
C THR A 693 0.26 -28.39 -32.31
N GLU A 694 -0.14 -29.66 -32.33
CA GLU A 694 -1.03 -30.20 -31.30
C GLU A 694 -0.44 -30.06 -29.89
N ALA A 695 0.88 -30.25 -29.76
CA ALA A 695 1.59 -30.06 -28.49
C ALA A 695 1.51 -28.59 -28.01
N SER A 696 1.80 -27.62 -28.88
CA SER A 696 1.74 -26.20 -28.50
C SER A 696 0.31 -25.73 -28.24
N LEU A 697 -0.68 -26.22 -28.99
CA LEU A 697 -2.09 -25.92 -28.75
C LEU A 697 -2.57 -26.50 -27.41
N ASN A 698 -2.22 -27.76 -27.11
CA ASN A 698 -2.55 -28.38 -25.84
C ASN A 698 -1.92 -27.63 -24.65
N LYS A 699 -0.66 -27.18 -24.80
CA LYS A 699 0.00 -26.30 -23.82
C LYS A 699 -0.78 -24.99 -23.67
N ALA A 700 -1.16 -24.33 -24.76
CA ALA A 700 -1.91 -23.08 -24.69
C ALA A 700 -3.29 -23.22 -24.05
N ILE A 701 -4.01 -24.31 -24.34
CA ILE A 701 -5.29 -24.60 -23.66
C ILE A 701 -5.07 -24.88 -22.17
N HIS A 702 -3.97 -25.54 -21.80
CA HIS A 702 -3.62 -25.76 -20.40
C HIS A 702 -3.31 -24.45 -19.67
N GLU A 703 -2.49 -23.58 -20.25
CA GLU A 703 -2.19 -22.23 -19.76
C GLU A 703 -3.48 -21.40 -19.60
N PHE A 704 -4.38 -21.46 -20.59
CA PHE A 704 -5.70 -20.84 -20.52
C PHE A 704 -6.53 -21.37 -19.36
N THR A 705 -6.57 -22.69 -19.19
CA THR A 705 -7.41 -23.33 -18.15
C THR A 705 -6.93 -22.95 -16.75
N LEU A 706 -5.63 -22.97 -16.50
CA LEU A 706 -5.04 -22.61 -15.20
C LEU A 706 -5.23 -21.14 -14.88
N SER A 707 -4.87 -20.24 -15.81
CA SER A 707 -5.02 -18.80 -15.62
C SER A 707 -6.49 -18.39 -15.52
N CYS A 708 -7.38 -19.00 -16.30
CA CYS A 708 -8.81 -18.80 -16.16
C CYS A 708 -9.29 -19.20 -14.75
N ALA A 709 -8.86 -20.35 -14.22
CA ALA A 709 -9.22 -20.78 -12.87
C ALA A 709 -8.76 -19.77 -11.80
N GLY A 710 -7.49 -19.34 -11.86
CA GLY A 710 -6.95 -18.35 -10.93
C GLY A 710 -7.68 -17.00 -10.99
N TYR A 711 -7.97 -16.47 -12.18
CA TYR A 711 -8.75 -15.23 -12.29
C TYR A 711 -10.23 -15.39 -11.93
N CYS A 712 -10.84 -16.57 -12.10
CA CYS A 712 -12.20 -16.85 -11.60
C CYS A 712 -12.25 -16.69 -10.09
N VAL A 713 -11.34 -17.35 -9.36
CA VAL A 713 -11.26 -17.27 -7.90
C VAL A 713 -10.88 -15.86 -7.45
N ALA A 714 -9.83 -15.26 -8.02
CA ALA A 714 -9.36 -13.94 -7.61
C ALA A 714 -10.44 -12.85 -7.77
N THR A 715 -11.15 -12.83 -8.90
CA THR A 715 -12.22 -11.85 -9.13
C THR A 715 -13.43 -12.08 -8.24
N TYR A 716 -13.75 -13.33 -7.91
CA TYR A 716 -14.81 -13.68 -6.98
C TYR A 716 -14.47 -13.22 -5.55
N VAL A 717 -13.29 -13.59 -5.04
CA VAL A 717 -12.82 -13.27 -3.69
C VAL A 717 -12.69 -11.76 -3.50
N LEU A 718 -12.09 -11.06 -4.47
CA LEU A 718 -11.90 -9.59 -4.40
C LEU A 718 -13.16 -8.81 -4.80
N GLY A 719 -14.24 -9.47 -5.22
CA GLY A 719 -15.48 -8.82 -5.67
C GLY A 719 -15.25 -7.83 -6.82
N ILE A 720 -14.42 -8.20 -7.80
CA ILE A 720 -14.07 -7.34 -8.94
C ILE A 720 -15.26 -7.22 -9.89
N ALA A 721 -15.71 -5.99 -10.11
CA ALA A 721 -16.87 -5.66 -10.94
C ALA A 721 -16.48 -5.17 -12.36
N ASP A 722 -17.49 -4.92 -13.19
CA ASP A 722 -17.40 -4.41 -14.57
C ASP A 722 -16.56 -5.33 -15.47
N ARG A 723 -16.77 -6.66 -15.35
CA ARG A 723 -16.00 -7.67 -16.11
C ARG A 723 -16.68 -7.96 -17.44
N HIS A 724 -16.11 -7.42 -18.51
CA HIS A 724 -16.57 -7.62 -19.89
C HIS A 724 -15.40 -7.92 -20.85
N SER A 725 -15.70 -8.30 -22.09
CA SER A 725 -14.72 -8.81 -23.06
C SER A 725 -13.64 -7.78 -23.48
N ASP A 726 -13.84 -6.49 -23.27
CA ASP A 726 -12.80 -5.47 -23.49
C ASP A 726 -11.75 -5.41 -22.36
N ASN A 727 -12.10 -5.83 -21.14
CA ASN A 727 -11.25 -5.77 -19.95
C ASN A 727 -10.70 -7.13 -19.53
N ILE A 728 -10.81 -8.12 -20.43
CA ILE A 728 -10.21 -9.44 -20.32
C ILE A 728 -9.30 -9.62 -21.54
N MET A 729 -8.09 -10.08 -21.31
CA MET A 729 -7.07 -10.26 -22.34
C MET A 729 -6.54 -11.70 -22.33
N ILE A 730 -6.07 -12.15 -23.49
CA ILE A 730 -5.44 -13.45 -23.66
C ILE A 730 -4.12 -13.29 -24.41
N LEU A 731 -3.06 -13.92 -23.91
CA LEU A 731 -1.78 -14.02 -24.58
C LEU A 731 -1.81 -15.10 -25.66
N LYS A 732 -0.97 -14.98 -26.69
CA LYS A 732 -0.81 -16.00 -27.76
C LYS A 732 -0.45 -17.38 -27.22
N ASN A 733 0.19 -17.47 -26.05
CA ASN A 733 0.52 -18.71 -25.37
C ASN A 733 -0.65 -19.30 -24.56
N GLY A 734 -1.83 -18.68 -24.58
CA GLY A 734 -3.03 -19.16 -23.88
C GLY A 734 -3.34 -18.49 -22.55
N GLN A 735 -2.36 -17.84 -21.89
CA GLN A 735 -2.60 -17.24 -20.57
C GLN A 735 -3.67 -16.13 -20.65
N LEU A 736 -4.69 -16.23 -19.80
CA LEU A 736 -5.75 -15.24 -19.62
C LEU A 736 -5.38 -14.31 -18.46
N PHE A 737 -5.70 -13.02 -18.60
CA PHE A 737 -5.55 -12.06 -17.52
C PHE A 737 -6.58 -10.92 -17.62
N HIS A 738 -6.87 -10.31 -16.47
CA HIS A 738 -7.80 -9.19 -16.35
C HIS A 738 -7.04 -7.86 -16.30
N ILE A 739 -7.66 -6.80 -16.81
CA ILE A 739 -7.14 -5.42 -16.74
C ILE A 739 -8.22 -4.47 -16.20
N ASP A 740 -7.84 -3.23 -15.85
CA ASP A 740 -8.74 -2.14 -15.49
C ASP A 740 -9.60 -2.46 -14.26
N PHE A 741 -9.03 -2.33 -13.06
CA PHE A 741 -9.63 -2.76 -11.78
C PHE A 741 -10.33 -1.61 -11.03
N GLY A 742 -11.02 -0.73 -11.77
CA GLY A 742 -11.67 0.46 -11.20
C GLY A 742 -12.80 0.19 -10.19
N HIS A 743 -13.29 -1.04 -10.03
CA HIS A 743 -14.33 -1.40 -9.06
C HIS A 743 -14.04 -2.76 -8.39
N ILE A 744 -13.86 -2.77 -7.08
CA ILE A 744 -13.56 -3.96 -6.25
C ILE A 744 -14.48 -4.01 -5.02
N LEU A 745 -14.44 -5.11 -4.26
CA LEU A 745 -15.21 -5.36 -3.03
C LEU A 745 -16.73 -5.20 -3.19
N GLY A 746 -17.27 -5.46 -4.38
CA GLY A 746 -18.71 -5.41 -4.63
C GLY A 746 -19.31 -4.00 -4.72
N HIS A 747 -18.49 -2.96 -4.86
CA HIS A 747 -18.94 -1.60 -5.22
C HIS A 747 -19.33 -1.53 -6.70
N PHE A 748 -20.46 -2.16 -7.03
CA PHE A 748 -20.99 -2.25 -8.39
C PHE A 748 -21.52 -0.89 -8.88
N LYS A 749 -21.30 -0.59 -10.17
CA LYS A 749 -21.95 0.57 -10.81
C LYS A 749 -23.47 0.37 -10.79
N GLU A 750 -24.18 1.40 -10.34
CA GLU A 750 -25.63 1.48 -10.49
C GLU A 750 -25.98 2.35 -11.69
N LYS A 751 -26.99 1.92 -12.46
CA LYS A 751 -27.59 2.77 -13.50
C LYS A 751 -29.09 2.82 -13.26
N PHE A 752 -29.62 4.02 -13.01
CA PHE A 752 -31.02 4.25 -12.65
C PHE A 752 -31.48 3.44 -11.41
N GLY A 753 -30.63 3.32 -10.39
CA GLY A 753 -30.94 2.60 -9.15
C GLY A 753 -30.97 1.07 -9.27
N ILE A 754 -30.56 0.52 -10.42
CA ILE A 754 -30.41 -0.93 -10.62
C ILE A 754 -28.92 -1.25 -10.72
N LYS A 755 -28.45 -2.18 -9.88
CA LYS A 755 -27.11 -2.76 -9.97
C LYS A 755 -26.91 -3.36 -11.36
N ARG A 756 -25.91 -2.86 -12.07
CA ARG A 756 -25.64 -3.26 -13.47
C ARG A 756 -25.18 -4.72 -13.58
N GLU A 757 -24.62 -5.26 -12.50
CA GLU A 757 -24.12 -6.63 -12.42
C GLU A 757 -24.83 -7.42 -11.31
N ARG A 758 -25.18 -8.67 -11.63
CA ARG A 758 -25.86 -9.61 -10.72
C ARG A 758 -24.99 -10.80 -10.32
N GLN A 759 -23.82 -10.99 -10.96
CA GLN A 759 -22.93 -12.12 -10.72
C GLN A 759 -21.48 -11.66 -10.52
N PRO A 760 -20.75 -12.22 -9.52
CA PRO A 760 -19.39 -11.81 -9.16
C PRO A 760 -18.31 -12.22 -10.18
N PHE A 761 -18.55 -13.24 -11.01
CA PHE A 761 -17.71 -13.59 -12.17
C PHE A 761 -18.55 -14.24 -13.27
N VAL A 762 -18.25 -13.94 -14.54
CA VAL A 762 -18.95 -14.50 -15.71
C VAL A 762 -18.07 -15.51 -16.42
N LEU A 763 -18.24 -16.80 -16.10
CA LEU A 763 -17.63 -17.88 -16.87
C LEU A 763 -18.39 -18.04 -18.19
N THR A 764 -17.87 -17.43 -19.25
CA THR A 764 -18.55 -17.40 -20.56
C THR A 764 -18.53 -18.78 -21.23
N HIS A 765 -19.53 -19.05 -22.09
CA HIS A 765 -19.55 -20.26 -22.91
C HIS A 765 -18.31 -20.36 -23.82
N ASP A 766 -17.71 -19.23 -24.24
CA ASP A 766 -16.50 -19.26 -25.09
C ASP A 766 -15.28 -19.75 -24.29
N PHE A 767 -15.17 -19.40 -23.00
CA PHE A 767 -14.12 -19.91 -22.12
C PHE A 767 -14.27 -21.41 -21.88
N ILE A 768 -15.50 -21.86 -21.61
CA ILE A 768 -15.82 -23.28 -21.47
C ILE A 768 -15.46 -24.04 -22.75
N HIS A 769 -15.73 -23.46 -23.92
CA HIS A 769 -15.39 -24.09 -25.19
C HIS A 769 -13.88 -24.27 -25.38
N VAL A 770 -13.05 -23.33 -24.90
CA VAL A 770 -11.59 -23.49 -24.89
C VAL A 770 -11.16 -24.59 -23.91
N ILE A 771 -11.64 -24.55 -22.66
CA ILE A 771 -11.31 -25.53 -21.59
C ILE A 771 -11.64 -26.96 -22.03
N THR A 772 -12.80 -27.15 -22.65
CA THR A 772 -13.28 -28.45 -23.12
C THR A 772 -12.68 -28.89 -24.47
N LYS A 773 -11.71 -28.15 -25.00
CA LYS A 773 -11.11 -28.39 -26.34
C LYS A 773 -12.16 -28.47 -27.45
N GLY A 774 -13.23 -27.71 -27.31
CA GLY A 774 -14.37 -27.67 -28.23
C GLY A 774 -15.43 -28.76 -28.03
N ARG A 775 -15.32 -29.58 -26.97
CA ARG A 775 -16.28 -30.65 -26.61
C ARG A 775 -17.43 -30.11 -25.73
N GLN A 776 -18.36 -30.97 -25.33
CA GLN A 776 -19.50 -30.59 -24.47
C GLN A 776 -19.08 -30.37 -23.00
N THR A 777 -19.93 -29.70 -22.22
CA THR A 777 -19.73 -29.28 -20.81
C THR A 777 -19.58 -30.41 -19.79
N ARG A 778 -19.96 -31.65 -20.11
CA ARG A 778 -19.77 -32.84 -19.25
C ARG A 778 -18.41 -33.53 -19.45
N SER A 779 -17.43 -32.83 -19.99
CA SER A 779 -16.11 -33.39 -20.29
C SER A 779 -15.22 -33.42 -19.04
N GLU A 780 -14.28 -34.37 -19.00
CA GLU A 780 -13.31 -34.52 -17.91
C GLU A 780 -12.48 -33.25 -17.70
N GLU A 781 -12.20 -32.52 -18.78
CA GLU A 781 -11.47 -31.26 -18.74
C GLU A 781 -12.20 -30.19 -17.92
N PHE A 782 -13.53 -30.11 -18.00
CA PHE A 782 -14.31 -29.16 -17.21
C PHE A 782 -14.38 -29.55 -15.72
N ILE A 783 -14.41 -30.85 -15.42
CA ILE A 783 -14.35 -31.34 -14.03
C ILE A 783 -12.98 -31.00 -13.42
N LYS A 784 -11.89 -31.21 -14.17
CA LYS A 784 -10.54 -30.82 -13.75
C LYS A 784 -10.44 -29.31 -13.48
N PHE A 785 -10.99 -28.48 -14.37
CA PHE A 785 -11.06 -27.03 -14.17
C PHE A 785 -11.77 -26.67 -12.85
N LYS A 786 -12.93 -27.28 -12.55
CA LYS A 786 -13.62 -27.05 -11.27
C LYS A 786 -12.77 -27.43 -10.07
N GLY A 787 -12.13 -28.61 -10.11
CA GLY A 787 -11.26 -29.05 -9.02
C GLY A 787 -10.08 -28.08 -8.79
N VAL A 788 -9.52 -27.49 -9.86
CA VAL A 788 -8.50 -26.44 -9.74
C VAL A 788 -9.07 -25.17 -9.09
N CYS A 789 -10.28 -24.74 -9.46
CA CYS A 789 -10.94 -23.60 -8.82
C CYS A 789 -11.33 -23.85 -7.35
N GLU A 790 -11.62 -25.10 -6.96
CA GLU A 790 -11.94 -25.46 -5.58
C GLU A 790 -10.69 -25.58 -4.71
N GLN A 791 -9.56 -25.97 -5.31
CA GLN A 791 -8.27 -26.02 -4.64
C GLN A 791 -7.63 -24.63 -4.45
N ALA A 792 -7.85 -23.74 -5.42
CA ALA A 792 -7.39 -22.36 -5.42
C ALA A 792 -8.24 -21.49 -4.49
#